data_AF-A0A923SXC6-F1
#
_entry.id   AF-A0A923SXC6-F1
#
_cell.length_a   1.000
_cell.length_b   1.000
_cell.length_c   1.000
_cell.angle_alpha   90.00
_cell.angle_beta   90.00
_cell.angle_gamma   90.00
#
_symmetry.space_group_name_H-M   'P 1'
#
loop_
_entity.id
_entity.type
_entity.pdbx_description
1 polymer ?
#
loop_
_entity_poly.entity_id
_entity_poly.type
_entity_poly.pdbx_seq_one_letter_code
_entity_poly.pdbx_strand_id
1 'polypeptide(L)'
;MDWSRHRLFAILSVWFLGAMAQAHIASAATCFVNAGASGENNGTSWADAYADLQTALGNSTCTQIWVVQGTYRPTGGTDRSKRFMLKSGVAIYGGFAGTESTRTERDPVAHETILSGDIGVAEDAGDNTYTVIYSGETVDNSAILDGFTVSGGNANGSSVYGNGGGMYNFRGSPTLSHMKFAANSSDNQGGGVFNYQGSPVLTDVAFEGNAASQGGGMYNEGGNPALTDTDFTHNTAIFGGGIYNGSTTHLTMSGATFTQNTGEYYAGAIYSTGSTIEIAHVVFNANSATTYYGGAMTNFSTGATLSDVVFDGNQATVGGAIYTSGGGALSVDNGTFRNNKATQYDGGAIANFSSNAMLTLADCAFEDNSSIQRGGAVFAANDTVGQLTRVVFARNLAVQGGAFYNYYANTTLTDVGFDDNTSSSTNTFEGGGAFYNFYATATFFGATFSGNSSAGYGGAIFVNNGTVTHTNVTFNGNTAAKFGGGIYHQGGSQTLTNVTFDNNAATFIGGAIYLLGDGVELDNVLVANSQAGVDGNCNAAVGSGSAHNLIDDDSCGLSDGVDGNRIGPGYTIGLAELADNGGFTRTQALLPASAAIDAGDDASCPAVDQRGLARPQGAHCDIGAVEYVDVIFANGFDDAP
;
A
#
# COMPACT_ATOMS: atom_id res chain seq x y z
N MET A 1 -14.34 87.01 23.89
CA MET A 1 -15.04 85.80 24.41
C MET A 1 -14.29 85.37 25.66
N ASP A 2 -14.26 86.15 26.73
CA ASP A 2 -15.28 86.49 27.74
C ASP A 2 -15.19 85.57 28.99
N TRP A 3 -14.52 86.10 30.03
CA TRP A 3 -14.79 86.01 31.49
C TRP A 3 -15.15 84.65 32.12
N SER A 4 -14.40 84.09 33.09
CA SER A 4 -14.35 84.48 34.53
C SER A 4 -14.51 83.22 35.41
N ARG A 5 -13.66 83.02 36.43
CA ARG A 5 -13.96 83.09 37.88
C ARG A 5 -14.49 81.81 38.58
N HIS A 6 -13.71 81.39 39.59
CA HIS A 6 -14.11 81.12 41.00
C HIS A 6 -14.61 79.73 41.44
N ARG A 7 -13.93 79.22 42.50
CA ARG A 7 -14.47 78.63 43.77
C ARG A 7 -15.14 77.24 43.65
N LEU A 8 -15.18 76.29 44.60
CA LEU A 8 -14.65 76.01 45.95
C LEU A 8 -15.33 74.67 46.38
N PHE A 9 -14.70 73.84 47.23
CA PHE A 9 -15.27 72.66 47.96
C PHE A 9 -15.78 71.46 47.12
N ALA A 10 -15.91 70.21 47.57
CA ALA A 10 -15.29 69.36 48.59
C ALA A 10 -15.93 67.95 48.46
N ILE A 11 -15.13 66.91 48.73
CA ILE A 11 -15.46 65.58 49.29
C ILE A 11 -16.59 64.77 48.61
N LEU A 12 -16.19 63.65 47.98
CA LEU A 12 -16.85 62.36 48.19
C LEU A 12 -15.81 61.23 48.10
N SER A 13 -15.63 60.61 49.26
CA SER A 13 -14.80 59.46 49.58
C SER A 13 -15.34 58.17 48.96
N VAL A 14 -14.47 57.37 48.32
CA VAL A 14 -14.50 55.90 48.40
C VAL A 14 -13.07 55.39 48.42
N TRP A 15 -12.68 54.81 49.54
CA TRP A 15 -11.49 53.99 49.68
C TRP A 15 -11.74 52.64 49.00
N PHE A 16 -10.86 52.22 48.11
CA PHE A 16 -10.67 50.80 47.82
C PHE A 16 -9.18 50.48 48.01
N LEU A 17 -8.88 49.81 49.13
CA LEU A 17 -7.61 49.12 49.32
C LEU A 17 -7.50 48.05 48.23
N GLY A 18 -6.62 48.25 47.27
CA GLY A 18 -6.13 47.18 46.41
C GLY A 18 -5.21 46.28 47.21
N ALA A 19 -5.73 45.19 47.76
CA ALA A 19 -4.92 44.04 48.11
C ALA A 19 -4.50 43.39 46.79
N MET A 20 -3.25 43.61 46.37
CA MET A 20 -2.61 42.79 45.35
C MET A 20 -2.56 41.35 45.88
N ALA A 21 -3.49 40.52 45.42
CA ALA A 21 -3.29 39.08 45.44
C ALA A 21 -2.18 38.80 44.43
N GLN A 22 -0.97 38.56 44.93
CA GLN A 22 0.05 37.84 44.17
C GLN A 22 -0.56 36.50 43.81
N ALA A 23 -1.00 36.36 42.56
CA ALA A 23 -1.18 35.05 41.96
C ALA A 23 0.20 34.39 42.00
N HIS A 24 0.39 33.47 42.95
CA HIS A 24 1.49 32.52 42.88
C HIS A 24 1.32 31.77 41.55
N ILE A 25 2.15 32.12 40.57
CA ILE A 25 2.47 31.20 39.49
C ILE A 25 3.08 29.99 40.21
N ALA A 26 2.32 28.91 40.33
CA ALA A 26 2.87 27.66 40.81
C ALA A 26 4.04 27.33 39.87
N SER A 27 5.25 27.32 40.42
CA SER A 27 6.44 26.89 39.68
C SER A 27 6.17 25.48 39.18
N ALA A 28 6.28 25.27 37.87
CA ALA A 28 6.36 23.94 37.27
C ALA A 28 7.42 23.13 38.02
N ALA A 29 7.01 22.07 38.73
CA ALA A 29 7.92 21.26 39.52
C ALA A 29 8.21 19.94 38.80
N THR A 30 9.51 19.63 38.66
CA THR A 30 9.98 18.30 38.33
C THR A 30 9.90 17.44 39.59
N CYS A 31 9.14 16.35 39.50
CA CYS A 31 8.96 15.38 40.56
C CYS A 31 9.66 14.07 40.19
N PHE A 32 10.27 13.42 41.17
CA PHE A 32 11.02 12.17 40.98
C PHE A 32 10.24 10.98 41.55
N VAL A 33 10.31 9.83 40.88
CA VAL A 33 9.65 8.57 41.28
C VAL A 33 10.67 7.44 41.28
N ASN A 34 10.83 6.76 42.41
CA ASN A 34 11.73 5.63 42.60
C ASN A 34 11.18 4.72 43.69
N ALA A 35 10.76 3.49 43.33
CA ALA A 35 10.22 2.52 44.28
C ALA A 35 11.22 2.08 45.37
N GLY A 36 12.52 2.27 45.13
CA GLY A 36 13.58 2.00 46.08
C GLY A 36 14.01 3.21 46.92
N ALA A 37 13.41 4.39 46.75
CA ALA A 37 13.76 5.56 47.55
C ALA A 37 13.34 5.39 49.02
N SER A 38 14.19 5.86 49.92
CA SER A 38 13.99 5.73 51.38
C SER A 38 13.91 7.08 52.10
N GLY A 39 13.91 8.19 51.36
CA GLY A 39 13.83 9.55 51.91
C GLY A 39 12.41 9.97 52.29
N GLU A 40 12.10 11.26 52.17
CA GLU A 40 10.85 11.85 52.66
C GLU A 40 9.60 11.50 51.83
N ASN A 41 9.75 10.80 50.69
CA ASN A 41 8.64 10.45 49.79
C ASN A 41 7.84 11.68 49.33
N ASN A 42 8.53 12.78 49.04
CA ASN A 42 7.97 14.08 48.69
C ASN A 42 8.20 14.48 47.22
N GLY A 43 8.97 13.68 46.47
CA GLY A 43 9.23 13.85 45.05
C GLY A 43 10.23 14.94 44.68
N THR A 44 10.91 15.59 45.63
CA THR A 44 11.77 16.76 45.36
C THR A 44 13.18 16.44 44.88
N SER A 45 13.64 15.20 45.05
CA SER A 45 14.96 14.72 44.64
C SER A 45 14.90 13.21 44.38
N TRP A 46 15.96 12.61 43.81
CA TRP A 46 16.06 11.15 43.71
C TRP A 46 16.07 10.43 45.07
N ALA A 47 16.60 11.09 46.12
CA ALA A 47 16.64 10.53 47.48
C ALA A 47 15.26 10.58 48.15
N ASP A 48 14.50 11.66 47.92
CA ASP A 48 13.17 11.91 48.49
C ASP A 48 12.04 11.60 47.49
N ALA A 49 12.35 10.84 46.44
CA ALA A 49 11.44 10.50 45.36
C ALA A 49 10.17 9.82 45.88
N TYR A 50 9.06 9.97 45.15
CA TYR A 50 7.86 9.21 45.42
C TYR A 50 8.12 7.71 45.22
N ALA A 51 7.68 6.88 46.17
CA ALA A 51 7.82 5.42 46.14
C ALA A 51 6.90 4.77 45.08
N ASP A 52 5.85 5.46 44.65
CA ASP A 52 4.94 4.99 43.61
C ASP A 52 4.50 6.13 42.68
N LEU A 53 4.25 5.79 41.42
CA LEU A 53 3.86 6.75 40.38
C LEU A 53 2.45 7.32 40.62
N GLN A 54 1.55 6.56 41.25
CA GLN A 54 0.18 6.98 41.48
C GLN A 54 0.11 8.16 42.45
N THR A 55 0.98 8.18 43.46
CA THR A 55 1.16 9.30 44.41
C THR A 55 1.69 10.55 43.70
N ALA A 56 2.70 10.42 42.84
CA ALA A 56 3.23 11.53 42.06
C ALA A 56 2.17 12.15 41.13
N LEU A 57 1.39 11.30 40.45
CA LEU A 57 0.26 11.73 39.62
C LEU A 57 -0.84 12.41 40.44
N GLY A 58 -0.97 12.10 41.72
CA GLY A 58 -1.92 12.75 42.64
C GLY A 58 -1.53 14.19 43.00
N ASN A 59 -0.25 14.55 42.88
CA ASN A 59 0.24 15.88 43.25
C ASN A 59 0.07 16.89 42.09
N SER A 60 -0.78 17.89 42.30
CA SER A 60 -1.06 18.93 41.30
C SER A 60 0.10 19.89 41.02
N THR A 61 1.17 19.89 41.84
CA THR A 61 2.37 20.70 41.56
C THR A 61 3.31 20.05 40.56
N CYS A 62 3.20 18.74 40.35
CA CYS A 62 4.05 18.00 39.41
C CYS A 62 3.57 18.23 37.98
N THR A 63 4.32 19.01 37.22
CA THR A 63 4.11 19.21 35.77
C THR A 63 5.08 18.35 34.94
N GLN A 64 6.15 17.87 35.57
CA GLN A 64 7.08 16.93 34.98
C GLN A 64 7.40 15.84 36.00
N ILE A 65 7.34 14.57 35.59
CA ILE A 65 7.57 13.41 36.46
C ILE A 65 8.66 12.54 35.83
N TRP A 66 9.77 12.30 36.54
CA TRP A 66 10.86 11.43 36.10
C TRP A 66 10.83 10.12 36.89
N VAL A 67 10.85 9.00 36.17
CA VAL A 67 10.62 7.67 36.74
C VAL A 67 11.84 6.80 36.51
N VAL A 68 12.40 6.27 37.61
CA VAL A 68 13.54 5.33 37.56
C VAL A 68 13.10 4.02 36.89
N GLN A 69 14.03 3.28 36.30
CA GLN A 69 13.81 1.92 35.84
C GLN A 69 13.09 1.04 36.88
N GLY A 70 12.29 0.10 36.40
CA GLY A 70 11.53 -0.82 37.24
C GLY A 70 10.06 -0.92 36.86
N THR A 71 9.33 -1.74 37.61
CA THR A 71 7.92 -2.04 37.34
C THR A 71 6.99 -1.31 38.29
N TYR A 72 6.10 -0.49 37.73
CA TYR A 72 5.13 0.32 38.44
C TYR A 72 3.72 -0.19 38.16
N ARG A 73 2.98 -0.45 39.23
CA ARG A 73 1.61 -0.99 39.17
C ARG A 73 0.60 0.08 39.59
N PRO A 74 -0.61 0.13 39.00
CA PRO A 74 -1.64 1.08 39.41
C PRO A 74 -2.12 0.92 40.86
N THR A 75 -1.89 -0.25 41.46
CA THR A 75 -2.26 -0.57 42.83
C THR A 75 -1.38 -1.69 43.39
N GLY A 76 -1.18 -1.71 44.71
CA GLY A 76 -0.61 -2.86 45.42
C GLY A 76 -1.64 -3.93 45.82
N GLY A 77 -2.93 -3.71 45.51
CA GLY A 77 -4.02 -4.67 45.75
C GLY A 77 -4.44 -5.42 44.49
N THR A 78 -5.65 -5.99 44.50
CA THR A 78 -6.22 -6.80 43.39
C THR A 78 -7.40 -6.11 42.68
N ASP A 79 -7.55 -4.79 42.86
CA ASP A 79 -8.62 -4.02 42.20
C ASP A 79 -8.25 -3.74 40.74
N ARG A 80 -8.82 -4.56 39.85
CA ARG A 80 -8.61 -4.52 38.39
C ARG A 80 -9.08 -3.24 37.71
N SER A 81 -9.77 -2.34 38.42
CA SER A 81 -10.23 -1.05 37.86
C SER A 81 -9.21 0.08 38.00
N LYS A 82 -8.11 -0.14 38.73
CA LYS A 82 -7.05 0.85 38.96
C LYS A 82 -6.15 0.99 37.74
N ARG A 83 -5.82 2.24 37.40
CA ARG A 83 -5.06 2.61 36.19
C ARG A 83 -4.36 3.95 36.35
N PHE A 84 -3.30 4.16 35.58
CA PHE A 84 -2.61 5.45 35.52
C PHE A 84 -3.40 6.44 34.66
N MET A 85 -3.62 7.65 35.17
CA MET A 85 -4.42 8.68 34.52
C MET A 85 -3.52 9.75 33.91
N LEU A 86 -3.59 9.95 32.59
CA LEU A 86 -2.90 11.06 31.93
C LEU A 86 -3.62 12.39 32.21
N LYS A 87 -2.87 13.50 32.22
CA LYS A 87 -3.36 14.85 32.51
C LYS A 87 -2.69 15.87 31.59
N SER A 88 -3.47 16.80 31.04
CA SER A 88 -2.92 17.94 30.30
C SER A 88 -1.94 18.73 31.17
N GLY A 89 -0.86 19.19 30.56
CA GLY A 89 0.22 19.93 31.22
C GLY A 89 1.17 19.09 32.07
N VAL A 90 1.00 17.76 32.09
CA VAL A 90 1.87 16.83 32.82
C VAL A 90 2.64 15.97 31.84
N ALA A 91 3.97 16.02 31.93
CA ALA A 91 4.88 15.18 31.16
C ALA A 91 5.55 14.12 32.04
N ILE A 92 5.45 12.85 31.65
CA ILE A 92 5.96 11.71 32.40
C ILE A 92 7.05 11.04 31.56
N TYR A 93 8.25 10.90 32.14
CA TYR A 93 9.44 10.38 31.46
C TYR A 93 9.99 9.17 32.20
N GLY A 94 10.14 8.04 31.51
CA GLY A 94 10.85 6.84 31.96
C GLY A 94 12.28 6.79 31.39
N GLY A 95 13.06 5.80 31.82
CA GLY A 95 14.43 5.60 31.33
C GLY A 95 15.55 6.12 32.24
N PHE A 96 15.27 6.39 33.52
CA PHE A 96 16.27 6.94 34.44
C PHE A 96 16.93 5.85 35.30
N ALA A 97 18.22 5.98 35.57
CA ALA A 97 18.94 5.21 36.58
C ALA A 97 18.72 5.74 38.01
N GLY A 98 18.27 7.00 38.15
CA GLY A 98 18.06 7.66 39.44
C GLY A 98 19.26 8.48 39.91
N THR A 99 20.12 8.90 38.98
CA THR A 99 21.32 9.72 39.26
C THR A 99 21.44 10.94 38.37
N GLU A 100 20.57 11.03 37.37
CA GLU A 100 20.58 12.05 36.32
C GLU A 100 20.24 13.43 36.88
N SER A 101 20.90 14.45 36.34
CA SER A 101 20.67 15.86 36.61
C SER A 101 19.82 16.54 35.54
N THR A 102 19.77 15.97 34.33
CA THR A 102 19.01 16.50 33.18
C THR A 102 18.21 15.40 32.48
N ARG A 103 17.10 15.77 31.84
CA ARG A 103 16.22 14.81 31.12
C ARG A 103 16.97 14.07 30.00
N THR A 104 17.93 14.72 29.36
CA THR A 104 18.68 14.19 28.22
C THR A 104 19.71 13.13 28.60
N GLU A 105 20.01 12.96 29.89
CA GLU A 105 20.92 11.90 30.38
C GLU A 105 20.23 10.54 30.48
N ARG A 106 18.90 10.47 30.41
CA ARG A 106 18.14 9.22 30.47
C ARG A 106 18.48 8.31 29.28
N ASP A 107 18.38 7.00 29.50
CA ASP A 107 18.53 5.98 28.47
C ASP A 107 17.38 4.97 28.63
N PRO A 108 16.27 5.15 27.88
CA PRO A 108 15.09 4.27 28.00
C PRO A 108 15.34 2.83 27.58
N VAL A 109 16.38 2.56 26.79
CA VAL A 109 16.76 1.22 26.37
C VAL A 109 17.55 0.51 27.46
N ALA A 110 18.51 1.21 28.08
CA ALA A 110 19.32 0.64 29.16
C ALA A 110 18.58 0.56 30.51
N HIS A 111 17.64 1.48 30.76
CA HIS A 111 16.96 1.65 32.05
C HIS A 111 15.45 1.50 31.89
N GLU A 112 14.99 0.32 31.48
CA GLU A 112 13.58 0.06 31.17
C GLU A 112 12.64 0.42 32.35
N THR A 113 11.63 1.26 32.05
CA THR A 113 10.55 1.59 32.97
C THR A 113 9.24 0.98 32.47
N ILE A 114 8.61 0.14 33.30
CA ILE A 114 7.43 -0.65 32.93
C ILE A 114 6.21 -0.16 33.72
N LEU A 115 5.15 0.24 33.02
CA LEU A 115 3.81 0.39 33.58
C LEU A 115 3.08 -0.94 33.40
N SER A 116 2.91 -1.69 34.48
CA SER A 116 2.40 -3.06 34.44
C SER A 116 0.99 -3.17 35.03
N GLY A 117 0.14 -3.88 34.30
CA GLY A 117 -1.17 -4.32 34.73
C GLY A 117 -1.18 -5.60 35.58
N ASP A 118 -0.08 -6.34 35.63
CA ASP A 118 0.11 -7.53 36.47
C ASP A 118 0.04 -7.14 37.96
N ILE A 119 -1.12 -7.35 38.58
CA ILE A 119 -1.40 -7.01 39.98
C ILE A 119 -1.86 -8.27 40.70
N GLY A 120 -1.60 -8.38 42.00
CA GLY A 120 -1.97 -9.60 42.74
C GLY A 120 -0.93 -10.71 42.55
N VAL A 121 -1.29 -11.80 41.89
CA VAL A 121 -0.43 -12.97 41.66
C VAL A 121 0.37 -12.76 40.38
N ALA A 122 1.69 -12.75 40.52
CA ALA A 122 2.59 -12.55 39.39
C ALA A 122 2.29 -13.54 38.24
N GLU A 123 2.16 -13.00 37.03
CA GLU A 123 1.91 -13.72 35.78
C GLU A 123 0.53 -14.40 35.68
N ASP A 124 -0.41 -14.06 36.56
CA ASP A 124 -1.80 -14.49 36.45
C ASP A 124 -2.64 -13.44 35.72
N ALA A 125 -2.89 -13.65 34.43
CA ALA A 125 -3.74 -12.72 33.67
C ALA A 125 -5.15 -12.52 34.28
N GLY A 126 -5.64 -13.45 35.12
CA GLY A 126 -6.97 -13.38 35.72
C GLY A 126 -7.19 -12.21 36.69
N ASP A 127 -6.12 -11.74 37.34
CA ASP A 127 -6.19 -10.61 38.29
C ASP A 127 -5.52 -9.33 37.77
N ASN A 128 -4.90 -9.35 36.60
CA ASN A 128 -4.40 -8.17 35.89
C ASN A 128 -5.44 -7.04 35.77
N THR A 129 -5.00 -5.78 35.84
CA THR A 129 -5.87 -4.63 35.56
C THR A 129 -6.52 -4.73 34.18
N TYR A 130 -7.75 -4.23 34.03
CA TYR A 130 -8.41 -4.21 32.74
C TYR A 130 -7.67 -3.31 31.74
N THR A 131 -7.26 -2.12 32.20
CA THR A 131 -6.60 -1.11 31.37
C THR A 131 -5.46 -0.50 32.17
N VAL A 132 -4.23 -0.47 31.64
CA VAL A 132 -3.08 0.09 32.38
C VAL A 132 -3.11 1.62 32.41
N ILE A 133 -3.42 2.25 31.27
CA ILE A 133 -3.40 3.71 31.09
C ILE A 133 -4.77 4.23 30.63
N TYR A 134 -5.21 5.34 31.21
CA TYR A 134 -6.41 6.05 30.76
C TYR A 134 -6.11 7.50 30.40
N SER A 135 -6.59 7.92 29.25
CA SER A 135 -6.62 9.30 28.77
C SER A 135 -8.07 9.70 28.54
N GLY A 136 -8.53 10.74 29.24
CA GLY A 136 -9.92 11.19 29.21
C GLY A 136 -10.17 12.38 28.29
N GLU A 137 -11.42 12.81 28.21
CA GLU A 137 -11.89 13.84 27.26
C GLU A 137 -11.26 15.22 27.41
N THR A 138 -10.66 15.51 28.58
CA THR A 138 -9.98 16.78 28.83
C THR A 138 -8.49 16.73 28.55
N VAL A 139 -7.96 15.58 28.12
CA VAL A 139 -6.53 15.38 27.87
C VAL A 139 -6.19 15.88 26.46
N ASP A 140 -5.32 16.87 26.37
CA ASP A 140 -4.78 17.38 25.11
C ASP A 140 -3.32 16.92 24.90
N ASN A 141 -2.69 17.42 23.84
CA ASN A 141 -1.34 17.02 23.42
C ASN A 141 -0.23 17.49 24.37
N SER A 142 -0.54 18.32 25.37
CA SER A 142 0.41 18.67 26.42
C SER A 142 0.57 17.57 27.48
N ALA A 143 -0.29 16.55 27.49
CA ALA A 143 -0.05 15.32 28.23
C ALA A 143 0.97 14.47 27.47
N ILE A 144 2.15 14.28 28.07
CA ILE A 144 3.26 13.55 27.44
C ILE A 144 3.55 12.29 28.25
N LEU A 145 3.65 11.15 27.58
CA LEU A 145 4.17 9.91 28.13
C LEU A 145 5.32 9.42 27.24
N ASP A 146 6.51 9.30 27.82
CA ASP A 146 7.73 9.09 27.04
C ASP A 146 8.70 8.09 27.71
N GLY A 147 9.09 7.03 26.98
CA GLY A 147 10.11 6.08 27.42
C GLY A 147 9.61 4.99 28.36
N PHE A 148 8.43 4.42 28.08
CA PHE A 148 7.86 3.34 28.91
C PHE A 148 7.44 2.12 28.09
N THR A 149 7.61 0.95 28.71
CA THR A 149 6.89 -0.28 28.33
C THR A 149 5.56 -0.32 29.09
N VAL A 150 4.47 -0.68 28.41
CA VAL A 150 3.12 -0.86 28.95
C VAL A 150 2.70 -2.29 28.69
N SER A 151 2.46 -3.06 29.75
CA SER A 151 2.19 -4.49 29.63
C SER A 151 1.21 -5.00 30.69
N GLY A 152 0.71 -6.22 30.50
CA GLY A 152 -0.12 -6.91 31.48
C GLY A 152 -1.53 -6.34 31.60
N GLY A 153 -2.01 -5.53 30.66
CA GLY A 153 -3.43 -5.18 30.58
C GLY A 153 -4.27 -6.36 30.10
N ASN A 154 -5.41 -6.63 30.76
CA ASN A 154 -6.33 -7.70 30.37
C ASN A 154 -7.80 -7.23 30.41
N ALA A 155 -8.24 -6.54 29.35
CA ALA A 155 -9.58 -5.96 29.23
C ALA A 155 -10.64 -7.02 28.86
N ASN A 156 -10.91 -7.94 29.79
CA ASN A 156 -11.94 -8.98 29.68
C ASN A 156 -13.19 -8.73 30.55
N GLY A 157 -13.41 -7.46 30.92
CA GLY A 157 -14.58 -7.02 31.69
C GLY A 157 -15.74 -6.58 30.81
N SER A 158 -16.86 -6.19 31.43
CA SER A 158 -18.03 -5.66 30.72
C SER A 158 -17.92 -4.14 30.47
N SER A 159 -18.63 -3.65 29.45
CA SER A 159 -18.70 -2.22 29.11
C SER A 159 -17.31 -1.63 28.86
N VAL A 160 -16.94 -0.55 29.56
CA VAL A 160 -15.65 0.13 29.42
C VAL A 160 -14.44 -0.73 29.79
N TYR A 161 -14.62 -1.83 30.52
CA TYR A 161 -13.55 -2.74 30.94
C TYR A 161 -13.22 -3.83 29.93
N GLY A 162 -13.90 -3.82 28.78
CA GLY A 162 -13.68 -4.74 27.67
C GLY A 162 -12.83 -4.16 26.53
N ASN A 163 -12.22 -2.98 26.71
CA ASN A 163 -11.47 -2.26 25.68
C ASN A 163 -10.16 -1.69 26.22
N GLY A 164 -9.12 -1.63 25.38
CA GLY A 164 -7.86 -0.95 25.69
C GLY A 164 -7.09 -1.63 26.81
N GLY A 165 -6.50 -2.79 26.54
CA GLY A 165 -5.68 -3.51 27.53
C GLY A 165 -4.53 -2.66 28.03
N GLY A 166 -3.68 -2.19 27.13
CA GLY A 166 -2.59 -1.27 27.48
C GLY A 166 -3.11 0.13 27.79
N MET A 167 -3.90 0.72 26.88
CA MET A 167 -4.42 2.07 27.03
C MET A 167 -5.83 2.24 26.48
N TYR A 168 -6.65 2.98 27.21
CA TYR A 168 -7.92 3.50 26.74
C TYR A 168 -7.80 5.03 26.61
N ASN A 169 -7.78 5.52 25.36
CA ASN A 169 -7.92 6.93 25.02
C ASN A 169 -9.37 7.29 24.66
N PHE A 170 -10.08 7.94 25.58
CA PHE A 170 -11.46 8.41 25.39
C PHE A 170 -11.46 9.91 25.11
N ARG A 171 -11.59 10.30 23.85
CA ARG A 171 -11.61 11.70 23.37
C ARG A 171 -10.37 12.53 23.70
N GLY A 172 -9.34 11.91 24.26
CA GLY A 172 -8.06 12.57 24.54
C GLY A 172 -7.18 12.65 23.29
N SER A 173 -6.20 13.54 23.32
CA SER A 173 -5.19 13.68 22.26
C SER A 173 -3.76 13.76 22.83
N PRO A 174 -3.33 12.80 23.67
CA PRO A 174 -2.01 12.83 24.29
C PRO A 174 -0.88 12.63 23.27
N THR A 175 0.34 13.01 23.67
CA THR A 175 1.58 12.73 22.91
C THR A 175 2.30 11.54 23.56
N LEU A 176 2.56 10.50 22.77
CA LEU A 176 3.24 9.28 23.20
C LEU A 176 4.55 9.15 22.41
N SER A 177 5.67 8.97 23.10
CA SER A 177 6.99 8.87 22.44
C SER A 177 7.90 7.80 23.04
N HIS A 178 8.67 7.08 22.23
CA HIS A 178 9.57 6.01 22.71
C HIS A 178 8.82 5.00 23.60
N MET A 179 7.63 4.59 23.15
CA MET A 179 6.73 3.74 23.95
C MET A 179 6.72 2.32 23.41
N LYS A 180 6.49 1.34 24.29
CA LYS A 180 6.25 -0.04 23.89
C LYS A 180 4.96 -0.57 24.54
N PHE A 181 3.93 -0.86 23.76
CA PHE A 181 2.75 -1.60 24.21
C PHE A 181 2.96 -3.08 23.93
N ALA A 182 3.19 -3.88 24.97
CA ALA A 182 3.56 -5.28 24.80
C ALA A 182 2.69 -6.23 25.63
N ALA A 183 2.27 -7.35 25.00
CA ALA A 183 1.53 -8.43 25.66
C ALA A 183 0.28 -7.95 26.42
N ASN A 184 -0.47 -7.02 25.83
CA ASN A 184 -1.77 -6.59 26.34
C ASN A 184 -2.90 -7.29 25.60
N SER A 185 -3.99 -7.57 26.31
CA SER A 185 -5.15 -8.30 25.79
C SER A 185 -6.46 -7.54 26.02
N SER A 186 -7.41 -7.70 25.10
CA SER A 186 -8.76 -7.15 25.18
C SER A 186 -9.76 -8.11 24.55
N ASP A 187 -10.88 -8.40 25.21
CA ASP A 187 -11.90 -9.29 24.62
C ASP A 187 -12.66 -8.63 23.47
N ASN A 188 -12.67 -7.28 23.38
CA ASN A 188 -13.35 -6.56 22.31
C ASN A 188 -12.38 -5.75 21.45
N GLN A 189 -11.92 -4.58 21.90
CA GLN A 189 -11.26 -3.61 21.02
C GLN A 189 -9.94 -3.13 21.63
N GLY A 190 -8.90 -3.04 20.79
CA GLY A 190 -7.62 -2.44 21.14
C GLY A 190 -6.87 -3.21 22.22
N GLY A 191 -6.10 -4.23 21.85
CA GLY A 191 -5.29 -4.98 22.80
C GLY A 191 -4.23 -4.07 23.43
N GLY A 192 -3.42 -3.44 22.59
CA GLY A 192 -2.50 -2.38 23.00
C GLY A 192 -3.22 -1.08 23.33
N VAL A 193 -3.83 -0.44 22.34
CA VAL A 193 -4.51 0.87 22.49
C VAL A 193 -5.92 0.81 21.92
N PHE A 194 -6.90 1.28 22.69
CA PHE A 194 -8.23 1.62 22.21
C PHE A 194 -8.38 3.15 22.17
N ASN A 195 -8.60 3.70 20.98
CA ASN A 195 -8.80 5.11 20.74
C ASN A 195 -10.24 5.38 20.27
N TYR A 196 -10.97 6.16 21.05
CA TYR A 196 -12.35 6.53 20.76
C TYR A 196 -12.50 8.04 20.68
N GLN A 197 -12.76 8.56 19.48
CA GLN A 197 -12.94 9.98 19.19
C GLN A 197 -11.75 10.86 19.62
N GLY A 198 -10.58 10.26 19.78
CA GLY A 198 -9.33 10.90 20.16
C GLY A 198 -8.37 11.00 18.98
N SER A 199 -7.41 11.93 19.07
CA SER A 199 -6.37 12.12 18.04
C SER A 199 -4.99 12.10 18.69
N PRO A 200 -4.58 10.95 19.27
CA PRO A 200 -3.27 10.83 19.89
C PRO A 200 -2.17 10.94 18.82
N VAL A 201 -1.01 11.48 19.22
CA VAL A 201 0.19 11.54 18.39
C VAL A 201 1.19 10.53 18.92
N LEU A 202 1.63 9.61 18.07
CA LEU A 202 2.58 8.55 18.40
C LEU A 202 3.84 8.74 17.57
N THR A 203 5.00 8.71 18.24
CA THR A 203 6.31 8.79 17.58
C THR A 203 7.27 7.80 18.21
N ASP A 204 7.90 6.94 17.42
CA ASP A 204 8.77 5.88 17.93
C ASP A 204 8.01 5.00 18.95
N VAL A 205 6.98 4.31 18.46
CA VAL A 205 6.12 3.47 19.30
C VAL A 205 6.08 2.06 18.75
N ALA A 206 6.24 1.06 19.62
CA ALA A 206 6.14 -0.35 19.28
C ALA A 206 4.87 -0.98 19.89
N PHE A 207 4.13 -1.74 19.09
CA PHE A 207 3.04 -2.62 19.50
C PHE A 207 3.48 -4.07 19.28
N GLU A 208 3.72 -4.83 20.35
CA GLU A 208 4.27 -6.18 20.26
C GLU A 208 3.40 -7.23 20.96
N GLY A 209 2.95 -8.24 20.22
CA GLY A 209 2.28 -9.40 20.81
C GLY A 209 0.97 -9.06 21.53
N ASN A 210 0.27 -8.00 21.12
CA ASN A 210 -1.01 -7.64 21.69
C ASN A 210 -2.16 -8.40 21.01
N ALA A 211 -3.23 -8.68 21.76
CA ALA A 211 -4.36 -9.47 21.30
C ALA A 211 -5.70 -8.76 21.52
N ALA A 212 -6.59 -8.80 20.52
CA ALA A 212 -7.98 -8.34 20.67
C ALA A 212 -8.96 -9.07 19.74
N SER A 213 -10.27 -8.84 19.89
CA SER A 213 -11.21 -9.19 18.81
C SER A 213 -11.05 -8.24 17.61
N GLN A 214 -10.84 -6.95 17.86
CA GLN A 214 -10.61 -5.92 16.83
C GLN A 214 -9.42 -5.05 17.19
N GLY A 215 -8.42 -4.96 16.30
CA GLY A 215 -7.24 -4.12 16.51
C GLY A 215 -6.34 -4.67 17.61
N GLY A 216 -5.57 -5.71 17.31
CA GLY A 216 -4.68 -6.35 18.30
C GLY A 216 -3.70 -5.34 18.88
N GLY A 217 -2.98 -4.62 18.02
CA GLY A 217 -2.15 -3.48 18.42
C GLY A 217 -2.99 -2.26 18.79
N MET A 218 -3.80 -1.77 17.86
CA MET A 218 -4.58 -0.54 18.04
C MET A 218 -5.98 -0.64 17.40
N TYR A 219 -6.97 -0.10 18.10
CA TYR A 219 -8.30 0.15 17.56
C TYR A 219 -8.60 1.65 17.55
N ASN A 220 -9.14 2.16 16.45
CA ASN A 220 -9.54 3.55 16.27
C ASN A 220 -11.02 3.66 15.87
N GLU A 221 -11.78 4.49 16.57
CA GLU A 221 -13.16 4.82 16.22
C GLU A 221 -13.42 6.31 16.38
N GLY A 222 -13.46 7.02 15.25
CA GLY A 222 -13.55 8.46 15.22
C GLY A 222 -12.28 9.14 15.70
N GLY A 223 -11.96 10.28 15.08
CA GLY A 223 -10.71 11.00 15.32
C GLY A 223 -9.61 10.65 14.32
N ASN A 224 -8.46 11.31 14.48
CA ASN A 224 -7.39 11.32 13.49
C ASN A 224 -6.05 10.98 14.16
N PRO A 225 -5.81 9.70 14.52
CA PRO A 225 -4.52 9.30 15.07
C PRO A 225 -3.41 9.52 14.03
N ALA A 226 -2.29 10.10 14.48
CA ALA A 226 -1.12 10.35 13.65
C ALA A 226 0.06 9.52 14.18
N LEU A 227 0.60 8.65 13.34
CA LEU A 227 1.63 7.69 13.69
C LEU A 227 2.90 7.98 12.87
N THR A 228 4.02 8.16 13.55
CA THR A 228 5.34 8.30 12.93
C THR A 228 6.29 7.27 13.53
N ASP A 229 7.05 6.58 12.70
CA ASP A 229 8.05 5.59 13.12
C ASP A 229 7.45 4.59 14.12
N THR A 230 6.35 3.94 13.72
CA THR A 230 5.58 3.06 14.60
C THR A 230 5.61 1.62 14.09
N ASP A 231 6.01 0.69 14.96
CA ASP A 231 6.13 -0.72 14.63
C ASP A 231 4.99 -1.54 15.23
N PHE A 232 4.43 -2.45 14.43
CA PHE A 232 3.42 -3.42 14.84
C PHE A 232 3.97 -4.81 14.55
N THR A 233 4.25 -5.58 15.60
CA THR A 233 4.87 -6.90 15.46
C THR A 233 4.10 -7.96 16.23
N HIS A 234 3.77 -9.08 15.57
CA HIS A 234 3.09 -10.23 16.19
C HIS A 234 1.74 -9.92 16.87
N ASN A 235 1.06 -8.84 16.51
CA ASN A 235 -0.25 -8.55 17.06
C ASN A 235 -1.32 -9.43 16.39
N THR A 236 -2.30 -9.88 17.17
CA THR A 236 -3.34 -10.81 16.72
C THR A 236 -4.73 -10.28 16.99
N ALA A 237 -5.62 -10.36 16.01
CA ALA A 237 -7.04 -10.08 16.21
C ALA A 237 -7.94 -10.87 15.26
N ILE A 238 -9.27 -10.81 15.44
CA ILE A 238 -10.19 -11.32 14.41
C ILE A 238 -10.18 -10.40 13.18
N PHE A 239 -10.16 -9.08 13.43
CA PHE A 239 -10.10 -8.03 12.42
C PHE A 239 -8.94 -7.08 12.70
N GLY A 240 -7.98 -6.98 11.77
CA GLY A 240 -6.86 -6.05 11.88
C GLY A 240 -5.92 -6.42 13.02
N GLY A 241 -5.04 -7.40 12.80
CA GLY A 241 -4.08 -7.82 13.82
C GLY A 241 -3.25 -6.66 14.36
N GLY A 242 -2.74 -5.80 13.48
CA GLY A 242 -2.10 -4.54 13.83
C GLY A 242 -3.11 -3.46 14.25
N ILE A 243 -3.88 -2.97 13.28
CA ILE A 243 -4.81 -1.83 13.43
C ILE A 243 -6.20 -2.18 12.92
N TYR A 244 -7.21 -1.78 13.67
CA TYR A 244 -8.59 -1.66 13.19
C TYR A 244 -9.01 -0.19 13.16
N ASN A 245 -9.42 0.29 11.98
CA ASN A 245 -10.04 1.61 11.79
C ASN A 245 -11.54 1.46 11.55
N GLY A 246 -12.31 1.89 12.53
CA GLY A 246 -13.76 2.01 12.46
C GLY A 246 -14.22 3.29 11.77
N SER A 247 -15.53 3.56 11.87
CA SER A 247 -16.18 4.60 11.07
C SER A 247 -15.66 6.00 11.39
N THR A 248 -15.63 6.88 10.39
CA THR A 248 -15.26 8.30 10.51
C THR A 248 -13.84 8.58 11.04
N THR A 249 -12.94 7.61 10.88
CA THR A 249 -11.52 7.74 11.23
C THR A 249 -10.72 8.21 10.01
N HIS A 250 -9.70 9.04 10.23
CA HIS A 250 -8.65 9.33 9.23
C HIS A 250 -7.30 8.93 9.83
N LEU A 251 -6.75 7.81 9.37
CA LEU A 251 -5.43 7.35 9.81
C LEU A 251 -4.35 7.96 8.92
N THR A 252 -3.43 8.71 9.53
CA THR A 252 -2.19 9.16 8.89
C THR A 252 -1.00 8.43 9.49
N MET A 253 -0.10 7.95 8.62
CA MET A 253 1.06 7.17 9.05
C MET A 253 2.29 7.42 8.17
N SER A 254 3.46 7.54 8.79
CA SER A 254 4.73 7.56 8.08
C SER A 254 5.81 6.75 8.80
N GLY A 255 6.68 6.05 8.05
CA GLY A 255 7.84 5.35 8.60
C GLY A 255 7.51 4.12 9.44
N ALA A 256 6.35 3.50 9.22
CA ALA A 256 5.87 2.38 10.03
C ALA A 256 6.26 1.01 9.45
N THR A 257 6.37 0.02 10.34
CA THR A 257 6.55 -1.39 9.94
C THR A 257 5.47 -2.28 10.55
N PHE A 258 4.83 -3.11 9.72
CA PHE A 258 3.94 -4.19 10.15
C PHE A 258 4.58 -5.53 9.86
N THR A 259 4.99 -6.25 10.90
CA THR A 259 5.66 -7.54 10.77
C THR A 259 4.86 -8.65 11.46
N GLN A 260 4.52 -9.69 10.71
CA GLN A 260 3.93 -10.92 11.25
C GLN A 260 2.67 -10.71 12.11
N ASN A 261 1.87 -9.69 11.78
CA ASN A 261 0.57 -9.50 12.43
C ASN A 261 -0.46 -10.42 11.79
N THR A 262 -1.40 -10.91 12.60
CA THR A 262 -2.38 -11.92 12.19
C THR A 262 -3.81 -11.46 12.44
N GLY A 263 -4.61 -11.46 11.37
CA GLY A 263 -6.05 -11.32 11.41
C GLY A 263 -6.68 -12.70 11.21
N GLU A 264 -7.56 -13.16 12.10
CA GLU A 264 -8.22 -14.45 11.90
C GLU A 264 -9.04 -14.41 10.61
N TYR A 265 -9.84 -13.36 10.44
CA TYR A 265 -10.77 -13.22 9.33
C TYR A 265 -10.27 -12.21 8.29
N TYR A 266 -9.89 -11.01 8.71
CA TYR A 266 -9.53 -9.94 7.77
C TYR A 266 -8.31 -9.17 8.28
N ALA A 267 -7.40 -8.84 7.35
CA ALA A 267 -6.22 -8.02 7.59
C ALA A 267 -5.31 -8.49 8.72
N GLY A 268 -4.14 -9.02 8.37
CA GLY A 268 -3.05 -9.19 9.32
C GLY A 268 -2.61 -7.85 9.91
N ALA A 269 -2.43 -6.84 9.08
CA ALA A 269 -1.99 -5.52 9.51
C ALA A 269 -3.16 -4.56 9.75
N ILE A 270 -3.79 -4.01 8.70
CA ILE A 270 -4.75 -2.91 8.82
C ILE A 270 -6.12 -3.30 8.26
N TYR A 271 -7.12 -3.34 9.12
CA TYR A 271 -8.52 -3.42 8.72
C TYR A 271 -9.15 -2.03 8.75
N SER A 272 -9.91 -1.66 7.71
CA SER A 272 -10.53 -0.34 7.60
C SER A 272 -11.96 -0.42 7.07
N THR A 273 -12.89 0.24 7.77
CA THR A 273 -14.30 0.37 7.39
C THR A 273 -14.80 1.79 7.64
N GLY A 274 -15.47 2.39 6.65
CA GLY A 274 -16.05 3.74 6.79
C GLY A 274 -15.06 4.86 7.15
N SER A 275 -13.77 4.68 6.83
CA SER A 275 -12.66 5.58 7.15
C SER A 275 -11.83 5.95 5.91
N THR A 276 -10.76 6.73 6.10
CA THR A 276 -9.76 7.00 5.06
C THR A 276 -8.37 6.66 5.58
N ILE A 277 -7.51 6.19 4.68
CA ILE A 277 -6.12 5.82 4.98
C ILE A 277 -5.20 6.66 4.10
N GLU A 278 -4.23 7.31 4.72
CA GLU A 278 -3.11 7.98 4.06
C GLU A 278 -1.81 7.52 4.71
N ILE A 279 -1.02 6.69 4.01
CA ILE A 279 0.23 6.16 4.55
C ILE A 279 1.39 6.38 3.57
N ALA A 280 2.55 6.71 4.12
CA ALA A 280 3.79 6.91 3.37
C ALA A 280 4.95 6.13 4.01
N HIS A 281 5.88 5.60 3.21
CA HIS A 281 7.10 4.95 3.73
C HIS A 281 6.79 3.80 4.71
N VAL A 282 5.86 2.91 4.34
CA VAL A 282 5.40 1.81 5.21
C VAL A 282 5.78 0.45 4.63
N VAL A 283 6.27 -0.42 5.50
CA VAL A 283 6.60 -1.82 5.16
C VAL A 283 5.61 -2.79 5.81
N PHE A 284 5.01 -3.65 5.00
CA PHE A 284 4.15 -4.75 5.41
C PHE A 284 4.85 -6.08 5.12
N ASN A 285 5.44 -6.69 6.13
CA ASN A 285 6.19 -7.93 6.01
C ASN A 285 5.47 -9.11 6.68
N ALA A 286 5.20 -10.16 5.88
CA ALA A 286 4.70 -11.44 6.36
C ALA A 286 3.43 -11.36 7.23
N ASN A 287 2.54 -10.40 6.96
CA ASN A 287 1.25 -10.31 7.64
C ASN A 287 0.25 -11.29 7.01
N SER A 288 -0.66 -11.82 7.82
CA SER A 288 -1.56 -12.88 7.38
C SER A 288 -3.01 -12.65 7.81
N ALA A 289 -3.94 -12.88 6.87
CA ALA A 289 -5.35 -13.11 7.17
C ALA A 289 -5.67 -14.60 6.96
N THR A 290 -5.99 -15.33 8.04
CA THR A 290 -6.04 -16.80 7.96
C THR A 290 -7.28 -17.37 7.26
N THR A 291 -8.39 -16.63 7.26
CA THR A 291 -9.69 -17.14 6.78
C THR A 291 -10.22 -16.45 5.55
N TYR A 292 -10.16 -15.11 5.46
CA TYR A 292 -10.74 -14.37 4.33
C TYR A 292 -9.73 -13.46 3.63
N TYR A 293 -9.74 -12.15 3.88
CA TYR A 293 -9.23 -11.21 2.88
C TYR A 293 -8.08 -10.34 3.40
N GLY A 294 -7.23 -9.94 2.45
CA GLY A 294 -6.20 -8.91 2.63
C GLY A 294 -5.13 -9.34 3.63
N GLY A 295 -4.02 -9.93 3.19
CA GLY A 295 -3.03 -10.45 4.15
C GLY A 295 -2.42 -9.35 5.01
N ALA A 296 -2.14 -8.20 4.41
CA ALA A 296 -1.78 -6.98 5.11
C ALA A 296 -3.00 -6.10 5.35
N MET A 297 -3.68 -5.67 4.29
CA MET A 297 -4.69 -4.62 4.36
C MET A 297 -6.04 -5.08 3.82
N THR A 298 -7.10 -4.74 4.53
CA THR A 298 -8.48 -4.83 4.03
C THR A 298 -9.13 -3.46 4.11
N ASN A 299 -9.62 -2.97 2.97
CA ASN A 299 -10.26 -1.67 2.86
C ASN A 299 -11.72 -1.80 2.39
N PHE A 300 -12.66 -1.62 3.32
CA PHE A 300 -14.09 -1.46 3.08
C PHE A 300 -14.52 0.02 3.22
N SER A 301 -13.60 0.92 2.90
CA SER A 301 -13.64 2.32 3.28
C SER A 301 -13.90 3.25 2.08
N THR A 302 -13.93 4.56 2.30
CA THR A 302 -14.16 5.55 1.24
C THR A 302 -12.92 5.80 0.37
N GLY A 303 -11.74 5.31 0.78
CA GLY A 303 -10.52 5.36 -0.04
C GLY A 303 -9.23 5.10 0.74
N ALA A 304 -8.18 4.72 0.01
CA ALA A 304 -6.84 4.52 0.56
C ALA A 304 -5.79 5.07 -0.41
N THR A 305 -4.91 5.93 0.10
CA THR A 305 -3.76 6.50 -0.62
C THR A 305 -2.48 6.03 0.04
N LEU A 306 -1.65 5.31 -0.71
CA LEU A 306 -0.40 4.73 -0.22
C LEU A 306 0.76 5.26 -1.08
N SER A 307 1.83 5.75 -0.45
CA SER A 307 3.06 6.14 -1.16
C SER A 307 4.29 5.47 -0.56
N ASP A 308 5.26 5.11 -1.40
CA ASP A 308 6.53 4.54 -0.96
C ASP A 308 6.35 3.31 -0.05
N VAL A 309 5.52 2.37 -0.50
CA VAL A 309 5.10 1.21 0.30
C VAL A 309 5.71 -0.09 -0.18
N VAL A 310 6.00 -1.00 0.76
CA VAL A 310 6.49 -2.35 0.45
C VAL A 310 5.56 -3.38 1.08
N PHE A 311 5.01 -4.27 0.25
CA PHE A 311 4.27 -5.45 0.68
C PHE A 311 5.06 -6.70 0.33
N ASP A 312 5.65 -7.34 1.34
CA ASP A 312 6.48 -8.52 1.16
C ASP A 312 5.94 -9.73 1.92
N GLY A 313 5.64 -10.81 1.20
CA GLY A 313 5.32 -12.10 1.81
C GLY A 313 3.99 -12.15 2.54
N ASN A 314 3.06 -11.23 2.27
CA ASN A 314 1.75 -11.22 2.92
C ASN A 314 0.83 -12.29 2.33
N GLN A 315 -0.07 -12.84 3.14
CA GLN A 315 -0.91 -13.96 2.76
C GLN A 315 -2.36 -13.83 3.21
N ALA A 316 -3.30 -14.16 2.32
CA ALA A 316 -4.72 -14.28 2.62
C ALA A 316 -5.40 -15.28 1.68
N THR A 317 -6.69 -15.59 1.87
CA THR A 317 -7.42 -16.41 0.88
C THR A 317 -7.70 -15.65 -0.41
N VAL A 318 -7.89 -14.32 -0.33
CA VAL A 318 -8.09 -13.38 -1.44
C VAL A 318 -7.33 -12.08 -1.15
N GLY A 319 -6.65 -11.52 -2.14
CA GLY A 319 -5.86 -10.30 -1.96
C GLY A 319 -4.69 -10.56 -1.01
N GLY A 320 -3.66 -11.26 -1.49
CA GLY A 320 -2.58 -11.73 -0.61
C GLY A 320 -1.91 -10.60 0.19
N ALA A 321 -1.79 -9.40 -0.38
CA ALA A 321 -1.45 -8.18 0.35
C ALA A 321 -2.69 -7.34 0.68
N ILE A 322 -3.41 -6.89 -0.34
CA ILE A 322 -4.49 -5.91 -0.21
C ILE A 322 -5.78 -6.51 -0.77
N TYR A 323 -6.85 -6.37 0.00
CA TYR A 323 -8.20 -6.53 -0.49
C TYR A 323 -8.96 -5.21 -0.35
N THR A 324 -9.66 -4.80 -1.41
CA THR A 324 -10.52 -3.61 -1.37
C THR A 324 -11.89 -3.89 -1.99
N SER A 325 -12.93 -3.36 -1.34
CA SER A 325 -14.30 -3.36 -1.84
C SER A 325 -15.10 -2.20 -1.23
N GLY A 326 -16.32 -1.94 -1.71
CA GLY A 326 -17.19 -0.89 -1.15
C GLY A 326 -17.11 0.47 -1.84
N GLY A 327 -16.42 0.55 -3.00
CA GLY A 327 -16.48 1.72 -3.90
C GLY A 327 -15.44 2.81 -3.61
N GLY A 328 -14.64 2.67 -2.55
CA GLY A 328 -13.52 3.57 -2.28
C GLY A 328 -12.35 3.36 -3.25
N ALA A 329 -11.73 4.45 -3.69
CA ALA A 329 -10.56 4.40 -4.55
C ALA A 329 -9.33 3.84 -3.82
N LEU A 330 -8.53 3.03 -4.51
CA LEU A 330 -7.20 2.63 -4.07
C LEU A 330 -6.18 3.31 -4.98
N SER A 331 -5.32 4.16 -4.40
CA SER A 331 -4.20 4.79 -5.09
C SER A 331 -2.89 4.34 -4.44
N VAL A 332 -2.00 3.80 -5.25
CA VAL A 332 -0.64 3.42 -4.83
C VAL A 332 0.36 4.11 -5.75
N ASP A 333 1.26 4.86 -5.14
CA ASP A 333 2.37 5.55 -5.79
C ASP A 333 3.69 5.00 -5.24
N ASN A 334 4.62 4.64 -6.12
CA ASN A 334 5.91 4.04 -5.73
C ASN A 334 5.77 2.81 -4.80
N GLY A 335 5.03 1.79 -5.25
CA GLY A 335 4.73 0.58 -4.47
C GLY A 335 5.50 -0.66 -4.93
N THR A 336 6.07 -1.42 -4.01
CA THR A 336 6.67 -2.75 -4.29
C THR A 336 5.84 -3.86 -3.65
N PHE A 337 5.30 -4.77 -4.47
CA PHE A 337 4.55 -5.94 -4.04
C PHE A 337 5.33 -7.19 -4.43
N ARG A 338 5.93 -7.86 -3.44
CA ARG A 338 6.72 -9.07 -3.69
C ARG A 338 6.29 -10.25 -2.84
N ASN A 339 6.34 -11.45 -3.41
CA ASN A 339 6.06 -12.71 -2.71
C ASN A 339 4.68 -12.80 -2.03
N ASN A 340 3.70 -11.96 -2.41
CA ASN A 340 2.39 -12.00 -1.79
C ASN A 340 1.56 -13.15 -2.37
N LYS A 341 0.71 -13.75 -1.54
CA LYS A 341 0.00 -14.97 -1.91
C LYS A 341 -1.48 -14.97 -1.54
N ALA A 342 -2.33 -15.17 -2.55
CA ALA A 342 -3.72 -15.58 -2.37
C ALA A 342 -3.79 -17.12 -2.33
N THR A 343 -4.20 -17.69 -1.20
CA THR A 343 -4.15 -19.13 -0.94
C THR A 343 -5.34 -19.92 -1.48
N GLN A 344 -6.45 -19.26 -1.82
CA GLN A 344 -7.65 -19.93 -2.33
C GLN A 344 -8.24 -19.33 -3.60
N TYR A 345 -8.24 -18.00 -3.73
CA TYR A 345 -8.88 -17.33 -4.87
C TYR A 345 -7.93 -16.29 -5.47
N ASP A 346 -8.38 -15.05 -5.62
CA ASP A 346 -7.85 -14.10 -6.60
C ASP A 346 -6.89 -13.06 -6.02
N GLY A 347 -6.10 -12.45 -6.89
CA GLY A 347 -5.27 -11.29 -6.59
C GLY A 347 -4.14 -11.62 -5.62
N GLY A 348 -3.07 -12.24 -6.12
CA GLY A 348 -1.97 -12.67 -5.25
C GLY A 348 -1.33 -11.52 -4.46
N ALA A 349 -1.31 -10.31 -5.02
CA ALA A 349 -1.03 -9.09 -4.28
C ALA A 349 -2.31 -8.30 -3.97
N ILE A 350 -3.02 -7.83 -5.00
CA ILE A 350 -4.18 -6.95 -4.87
C ILE A 350 -5.42 -7.63 -5.44
N ALA A 351 -6.49 -7.67 -4.65
CA ALA A 351 -7.81 -8.01 -5.13
C ALA A 351 -8.76 -6.82 -4.95
N ASN A 352 -9.14 -6.20 -6.06
CA ASN A 352 -10.07 -5.08 -6.10
C ASN A 352 -11.43 -5.51 -6.64
N PHE A 353 -12.42 -5.53 -5.74
CA PHE A 353 -13.82 -5.85 -6.04
C PHE A 353 -14.73 -4.63 -5.99
N SER A 354 -14.17 -3.42 -5.84
CA SER A 354 -14.95 -2.19 -5.68
C SER A 354 -15.68 -1.81 -6.97
N SER A 355 -17.02 -1.84 -6.92
CA SER A 355 -17.82 -1.36 -8.04
C SER A 355 -17.71 0.16 -8.20
N ASN A 356 -17.47 0.63 -9.44
CA ASN A 356 -17.32 2.04 -9.78
C ASN A 356 -16.19 2.77 -9.02
N ALA A 357 -15.17 2.06 -8.54
CA ALA A 357 -14.01 2.68 -7.90
C ALA A 357 -12.83 2.79 -8.86
N MET A 358 -11.97 3.76 -8.56
CA MET A 358 -10.67 3.91 -9.20
C MET A 358 -9.65 2.96 -8.56
N LEU A 359 -8.92 2.22 -9.38
CA LEU A 359 -7.66 1.58 -9.02
C LEU A 359 -6.54 2.32 -9.74
N THR A 360 -5.76 3.11 -9.01
CA THR A 360 -4.62 3.86 -9.56
C THR A 360 -3.33 3.25 -9.04
N LEU A 361 -2.46 2.82 -9.95
CA LEU A 361 -1.13 2.32 -9.63
C LEU A 361 -0.11 3.09 -10.47
N ALA A 362 0.80 3.79 -9.81
CA ALA A 362 1.87 4.56 -10.44
C ALA A 362 3.22 4.11 -9.88
N ASP A 363 4.20 3.92 -10.78
CA ASP A 363 5.58 3.60 -10.38
C ASP A 363 5.68 2.35 -9.50
N CYS A 364 4.88 1.33 -9.82
CA CYS A 364 4.75 0.13 -9.01
C CYS A 364 5.46 -1.09 -9.61
N ALA A 365 5.98 -1.96 -8.76
CA ALA A 365 6.53 -3.26 -9.13
C ALA A 365 5.76 -4.40 -8.44
N PHE A 366 5.37 -5.40 -9.21
CA PHE A 366 4.70 -6.62 -8.74
C PHE A 366 5.54 -7.83 -9.13
N GLU A 367 6.25 -8.40 -8.15
CA GLU A 367 7.24 -9.45 -8.37
C GLU A 367 6.89 -10.73 -7.61
N ASP A 368 6.93 -11.87 -8.30
CA ASP A 368 6.82 -13.19 -7.65
C ASP A 368 5.54 -13.36 -6.79
N ASN A 369 4.46 -12.64 -7.14
CA ASN A 369 3.17 -12.80 -6.48
C ASN A 369 2.40 -13.98 -7.07
N SER A 370 1.59 -14.64 -6.23
CA SER A 370 0.87 -15.84 -6.67
C SER A 370 -0.58 -15.89 -6.20
N SER A 371 -1.45 -16.34 -7.10
CA SER A 371 -2.84 -16.71 -6.83
C SER A 371 -3.06 -18.13 -7.32
N ILE A 372 -3.93 -18.90 -6.65
CA ILE A 372 -4.30 -20.22 -7.15
C ILE A 372 -5.48 -20.20 -8.14
N GLN A 373 -6.01 -19.01 -8.48
CA GLN A 373 -7.09 -18.84 -9.46
C GLN A 373 -6.81 -17.73 -10.46
N ARG A 374 -7.07 -16.45 -10.13
CA ARG A 374 -7.04 -15.35 -11.10
C ARG A 374 -6.16 -14.20 -10.63
N GLY A 375 -5.34 -13.67 -11.54
CA GLY A 375 -4.52 -12.48 -11.30
C GLY A 375 -3.42 -12.76 -10.28
N GLY A 376 -2.28 -13.27 -10.74
CA GLY A 376 -1.18 -13.64 -9.82
C GLY A 376 -0.66 -12.44 -9.04
N ALA A 377 -0.72 -11.24 -9.61
CA ALA A 377 -0.54 -9.99 -8.91
C ALA A 377 -1.88 -9.31 -8.62
N VAL A 378 -2.64 -8.97 -9.66
CA VAL A 378 -3.80 -8.08 -9.54
C VAL A 378 -5.05 -8.71 -10.13
N PHE A 379 -6.14 -8.66 -9.36
CA PHE A 379 -7.48 -8.91 -9.83
C PHE A 379 -8.29 -7.61 -9.75
N ALA A 380 -8.86 -7.17 -10.87
CA ALA A 380 -9.70 -5.97 -10.97
C ALA A 380 -11.08 -6.32 -11.53
N ALA A 381 -12.15 -5.90 -10.84
CA ALA A 381 -13.51 -6.30 -11.18
C ALA A 381 -14.58 -5.21 -11.12
N ASN A 382 -15.75 -5.52 -11.71
CA ASN A 382 -17.05 -4.84 -11.50
C ASN A 382 -17.06 -3.35 -11.88
N ASP A 383 -16.79 -3.01 -13.14
CA ASP A 383 -16.77 -1.65 -13.64
C ASP A 383 -15.73 -0.75 -12.93
N THR A 384 -14.73 -1.36 -12.28
CA THR A 384 -13.54 -0.65 -11.82
C THR A 384 -12.93 0.11 -12.99
N VAL A 385 -12.49 1.34 -12.73
CA VAL A 385 -11.65 2.09 -13.64
C VAL A 385 -10.19 1.95 -13.19
N GLY A 386 -9.43 1.15 -13.91
CA GLY A 386 -8.01 0.92 -13.67
C GLY A 386 -7.15 1.93 -14.43
N GLN A 387 -6.24 2.60 -13.73
CA GLN A 387 -5.21 3.47 -14.31
C GLN A 387 -3.85 3.02 -13.82
N LEU A 388 -3.09 2.37 -14.71
CA LEU A 388 -1.75 1.89 -14.42
C LEU A 388 -0.76 2.70 -15.25
N THR A 389 0.23 3.31 -14.60
CA THR A 389 1.27 4.08 -15.27
C THR A 389 2.64 3.70 -14.73
N ARG A 390 3.59 3.35 -15.60
CA ARG A 390 4.95 2.95 -15.19
C ARG A 390 4.92 1.79 -14.19
N VAL A 391 4.29 0.69 -14.59
CA VAL A 391 4.11 -0.50 -13.73
C VAL A 391 4.85 -1.68 -14.33
N VAL A 392 5.51 -2.49 -13.48
CA VAL A 392 6.15 -3.74 -13.89
C VAL A 392 5.50 -4.91 -13.18
N PHE A 393 5.09 -5.93 -13.95
CA PHE A 393 4.65 -7.22 -13.46
C PHE A 393 5.68 -8.27 -13.87
N ALA A 394 6.44 -8.81 -12.91
CA ALA A 394 7.47 -9.80 -13.17
C ALA A 394 7.22 -11.12 -12.43
N ARG A 395 7.32 -12.25 -13.13
CA ARG A 395 7.31 -13.61 -12.55
C ARG A 395 6.09 -13.92 -11.68
N ASN A 396 4.94 -13.32 -11.98
CA ASN A 396 3.71 -13.60 -11.26
C ASN A 396 3.04 -14.88 -11.79
N LEU A 397 2.33 -15.59 -10.90
CA LEU A 397 1.73 -16.89 -11.20
C LEU A 397 0.25 -16.93 -10.82
N ALA A 398 -0.59 -17.33 -11.77
CA ALA A 398 -1.98 -17.72 -11.51
C ALA A 398 -2.46 -18.81 -12.45
N VAL A 399 -3.67 -19.35 -12.19
CA VAL A 399 -4.31 -20.23 -13.17
C VAL A 399 -4.74 -19.42 -14.40
N GLN A 400 -5.28 -18.22 -14.22
CA GLN A 400 -5.72 -17.32 -15.30
C GLN A 400 -5.17 -15.92 -15.08
N GLY A 401 -4.61 -15.29 -16.14
CA GLY A 401 -3.99 -13.97 -16.02
C GLY A 401 -2.82 -14.01 -15.05
N GLY A 402 -1.68 -14.55 -15.50
CA GLY A 402 -0.56 -14.86 -14.61
C GLY A 402 -0.10 -13.65 -13.78
N ALA A 403 -0.19 -12.44 -14.33
CA ALA A 403 -0.08 -11.19 -13.57
C ALA A 403 -1.44 -10.57 -13.26
N PHE A 404 -2.25 -10.31 -14.28
CA PHE A 404 -3.41 -9.44 -14.18
C PHE A 404 -4.67 -10.11 -14.74
N TYR A 405 -5.76 -10.04 -13.98
CA TYR A 405 -7.08 -10.47 -14.43
C TYR A 405 -8.07 -9.31 -14.39
N ASN A 406 -8.55 -8.91 -15.56
CA ASN A 406 -9.47 -7.80 -15.79
C ASN A 406 -10.89 -8.33 -16.04
N TYR A 407 -11.81 -8.10 -15.12
CA TYR A 407 -13.14 -8.72 -15.10
C TYR A 407 -14.27 -7.67 -15.12
N TYR A 408 -14.93 -7.49 -16.26
CA TYR A 408 -15.92 -6.41 -16.44
C TYR A 408 -15.42 -5.02 -16.03
N ALA A 409 -14.11 -4.77 -16.12
CA ALA A 409 -13.49 -3.50 -15.72
C ALA A 409 -12.98 -2.73 -16.96
N ASN A 410 -12.72 -1.44 -16.79
CA ASN A 410 -12.13 -0.59 -17.81
C ASN A 410 -10.73 -0.16 -17.37
N THR A 411 -9.70 -0.69 -18.01
CA THR A 411 -8.32 -0.50 -17.56
C THR A 411 -7.48 0.18 -18.65
N THR A 412 -6.82 1.27 -18.30
CA THR A 412 -5.80 1.92 -19.13
C THR A 412 -4.42 1.62 -18.54
N LEU A 413 -3.51 1.15 -19.38
CA LEU A 413 -2.16 0.74 -19.04
C LEU A 413 -1.18 1.53 -19.91
N THR A 414 -0.47 2.46 -19.28
CA THR A 414 0.52 3.33 -19.92
C THR A 414 1.89 2.95 -19.41
N ASP A 415 2.83 2.65 -20.30
CA ASP A 415 4.21 2.30 -19.96
C ASP A 415 4.26 1.12 -18.97
N VAL A 416 3.71 -0.03 -19.37
CA VAL A 416 3.61 -1.22 -18.50
C VAL A 416 4.44 -2.38 -19.05
N GLY A 417 5.29 -2.95 -18.19
CA GLY A 417 6.05 -4.17 -18.48
C GLY A 417 5.41 -5.41 -17.89
N PHE A 418 5.31 -6.48 -18.67
CA PHE A 418 4.90 -7.81 -18.24
C PHE A 418 6.00 -8.81 -18.60
N ASP A 419 6.76 -9.25 -17.61
CA ASP A 419 7.95 -10.07 -17.79
C ASP A 419 7.82 -11.43 -17.10
N ASP A 420 7.98 -12.52 -17.86
CA ASP A 420 8.05 -13.89 -17.35
C ASP A 420 6.84 -14.32 -16.47
N ASN A 421 5.67 -13.74 -16.69
CA ASN A 421 4.46 -14.11 -15.96
C ASN A 421 3.89 -15.42 -16.52
N THR A 422 3.31 -16.23 -15.64
CA THR A 422 2.85 -17.58 -15.98
C THR A 422 1.39 -17.81 -15.64
N SER A 423 0.64 -18.29 -16.63
CA SER A 423 -0.66 -18.92 -16.45
C SER A 423 -0.51 -20.44 -16.46
N SER A 424 -0.91 -21.09 -15.37
CA SER A 424 -0.78 -22.54 -15.22
C SER A 424 -2.01 -23.34 -15.71
N SER A 425 -3.03 -22.69 -16.29
CA SER A 425 -4.24 -23.40 -16.70
C SER A 425 -3.99 -24.29 -17.90
N THR A 426 -4.33 -25.57 -17.78
CA THR A 426 -4.34 -26.53 -18.90
C THR A 426 -5.73 -26.67 -19.53
N ASN A 427 -6.74 -25.99 -18.99
CA ASN A 427 -8.12 -26.11 -19.44
C ASN A 427 -8.30 -25.50 -20.85
N THR A 428 -9.38 -25.88 -21.52
CA THR A 428 -9.84 -25.19 -22.72
C THR A 428 -10.54 -23.90 -22.30
N PHE A 429 -10.16 -22.78 -22.92
CA PHE A 429 -10.72 -21.42 -22.78
C PHE A 429 -10.18 -20.61 -21.59
N GLU A 430 -9.00 -20.99 -21.12
CA GLU A 430 -8.27 -20.33 -20.05
C GLU A 430 -6.81 -20.07 -20.49
N GLY A 431 -6.15 -19.09 -19.88
CA GLY A 431 -4.77 -18.74 -20.23
C GLY A 431 -4.38 -17.30 -19.89
N GLY A 432 -3.64 -16.66 -20.80
CA GLY A 432 -3.13 -15.29 -20.65
C GLY A 432 -1.97 -15.27 -19.67
N GLY A 433 -0.78 -15.70 -20.10
CA GLY A 433 0.39 -15.83 -19.25
C GLY A 433 0.71 -14.56 -18.46
N ALA A 434 0.45 -13.40 -19.03
CA ALA A 434 0.45 -12.12 -18.34
C ALA A 434 -0.95 -11.64 -17.98
N PHE A 435 -1.82 -11.48 -18.98
CA PHE A 435 -3.05 -10.71 -18.86
C PHE A 435 -4.26 -11.50 -19.35
N TYR A 436 -5.33 -11.50 -18.57
CA TYR A 436 -6.63 -12.04 -18.98
C TYR A 436 -7.67 -10.93 -18.99
N ASN A 437 -8.32 -10.71 -20.13
CA ASN A 437 -9.40 -9.75 -20.31
C ASN A 437 -10.74 -10.47 -20.49
N PHE A 438 -11.66 -10.38 -19.52
CA PHE A 438 -12.96 -11.07 -19.55
C PHE A 438 -14.12 -10.08 -19.51
N TYR A 439 -14.87 -9.96 -20.61
CA TYR A 439 -15.98 -9.01 -20.77
C TYR A 439 -15.63 -7.58 -20.34
N ALA A 440 -14.37 -7.20 -20.56
CA ALA A 440 -13.75 -6.00 -20.03
C ALA A 440 -13.10 -5.19 -21.16
N THR A 441 -12.74 -3.93 -20.87
CA THR A 441 -11.97 -3.07 -21.78
C THR A 441 -10.55 -2.91 -21.25
N ALA A 442 -9.56 -3.05 -22.13
CA ALA A 442 -8.17 -2.77 -21.83
C ALA A 442 -7.52 -1.93 -22.94
N THR A 443 -6.86 -0.83 -22.58
CA THR A 443 -6.13 0.02 -23.51
C THR A 443 -4.67 0.07 -23.08
N PHE A 444 -3.77 -0.38 -23.96
CA PHE A 444 -2.33 -0.39 -23.75
C PHE A 444 -1.65 0.70 -24.59
N PHE A 445 -0.83 1.51 -23.95
CA PHE A 445 0.04 2.49 -24.60
C PHE A 445 1.47 2.31 -24.11
N GLY A 446 2.42 2.02 -24.99
CA GLY A 446 3.84 1.92 -24.60
C GLY A 446 4.19 0.67 -23.78
N ALA A 447 3.49 -0.45 -23.97
CA ALA A 447 3.64 -1.66 -23.14
C ALA A 447 4.60 -2.70 -23.75
N THR A 448 5.22 -3.52 -22.90
CA THR A 448 6.03 -4.67 -23.32
C THR A 448 5.60 -5.95 -22.62
N PHE A 449 5.37 -7.00 -23.42
CA PHE A 449 5.12 -8.36 -22.94
C PHE A 449 6.31 -9.22 -23.33
N SER A 450 7.12 -9.66 -22.37
CA SER A 450 8.29 -10.49 -22.64
C SER A 450 8.28 -11.79 -21.83
N GLY A 451 8.60 -12.91 -22.50
CA GLY A 451 8.80 -14.21 -21.84
C GLY A 451 7.57 -14.79 -21.12
N ASN A 452 6.37 -14.25 -21.33
CA ASN A 452 5.18 -14.72 -20.63
C ASN A 452 4.73 -16.09 -21.18
N SER A 453 4.22 -16.94 -20.30
CA SER A 453 3.92 -18.33 -20.64
C SER A 453 2.53 -18.75 -20.19
N SER A 454 1.81 -19.46 -21.07
CA SER A 454 0.49 -20.04 -20.78
C SER A 454 0.48 -21.53 -21.11
N ALA A 455 0.10 -22.36 -20.14
CA ALA A 455 -0.17 -23.78 -20.39
C ALA A 455 -1.48 -24.02 -21.18
N GLY A 456 -2.22 -22.94 -21.47
CA GLY A 456 -3.43 -22.92 -22.25
C GLY A 456 -3.27 -22.06 -23.49
N TYR A 457 -4.10 -21.02 -23.59
CA TYR A 457 -4.17 -20.09 -24.71
C TYR A 457 -3.52 -18.74 -24.36
N GLY A 458 -3.06 -17.97 -25.34
CA GLY A 458 -2.58 -16.60 -25.12
C GLY A 458 -1.33 -16.56 -24.24
N GLY A 459 -0.14 -16.72 -24.82
CA GLY A 459 1.10 -16.76 -24.03
C GLY A 459 1.34 -15.47 -23.27
N ALA A 460 1.03 -14.31 -23.87
CA ALA A 460 0.92 -13.05 -23.14
C ALA A 460 -0.52 -12.75 -22.73
N ILE A 461 -1.43 -12.62 -23.70
CA ILE A 461 -2.77 -12.09 -23.47
C ILE A 461 -3.84 -13.08 -23.92
N PHE A 462 -4.85 -13.27 -23.07
CA PHE A 462 -6.10 -13.93 -23.42
C PHE A 462 -7.27 -12.95 -23.33
N VAL A 463 -8.06 -12.85 -24.41
CA VAL A 463 -9.26 -12.01 -24.46
C VAL A 463 -10.50 -12.86 -24.68
N ASN A 464 -11.53 -12.61 -23.86
CA ASN A 464 -12.81 -13.31 -23.89
C ASN A 464 -13.98 -12.33 -23.88
N ASN A 465 -14.62 -12.11 -25.03
CA ASN A 465 -15.75 -11.20 -25.20
C ASN A 465 -15.47 -9.78 -24.69
N GLY A 466 -14.22 -9.32 -24.77
CA GLY A 466 -13.79 -7.99 -24.33
C GLY A 466 -13.31 -7.12 -25.49
N THR A 467 -12.96 -5.89 -25.18
CA THR A 467 -12.35 -4.95 -26.15
C THR A 467 -10.92 -4.66 -25.72
N VAL A 468 -9.96 -4.81 -26.64
CA VAL A 468 -8.56 -4.48 -26.36
C VAL A 468 -7.96 -3.60 -27.46
N THR A 469 -7.30 -2.53 -27.05
CA THR A 469 -6.55 -1.64 -27.95
C THR A 469 -5.09 -1.63 -27.56
N HIS A 470 -4.20 -1.79 -28.55
CA HIS A 470 -2.76 -1.71 -28.39
C HIS A 470 -2.19 -0.59 -29.24
N THR A 471 -1.40 0.28 -28.62
CA THR A 471 -0.69 1.35 -29.31
C THR A 471 0.76 1.38 -28.84
N ASN A 472 1.71 1.28 -29.76
CA ASN A 472 3.15 1.25 -29.44
C ASN A 472 3.49 0.13 -28.45
N VAL A 473 3.16 -1.12 -28.79
CA VAL A 473 3.33 -2.28 -27.89
C VAL A 473 4.29 -3.29 -28.50
N THR A 474 5.16 -3.88 -27.67
CA THR A 474 6.07 -4.96 -28.08
C THR A 474 5.70 -6.28 -27.39
N PHE A 475 5.57 -7.35 -28.17
CA PHE A 475 5.41 -8.73 -27.70
C PHE A 475 6.63 -9.55 -28.12
N ASN A 476 7.45 -9.96 -27.17
CA ASN A 476 8.68 -10.70 -27.44
C ASN A 476 8.75 -12.03 -26.67
N GLY A 477 8.97 -13.15 -27.37
CA GLY A 477 9.30 -14.40 -26.68
C GLY A 477 8.17 -15.01 -25.83
N ASN A 478 6.90 -14.66 -26.07
CA ASN A 478 5.79 -15.20 -25.30
C ASN A 478 5.36 -16.57 -25.85
N THR A 479 4.97 -17.50 -24.97
CA THR A 479 4.70 -18.89 -25.36
C THR A 479 3.34 -19.40 -24.88
N ALA A 480 2.61 -20.10 -25.75
CA ALA A 480 1.37 -20.79 -25.44
C ALA A 480 1.47 -22.28 -25.77
N ALA A 481 1.05 -23.15 -24.85
CA ALA A 481 1.01 -24.58 -25.13
C ALA A 481 -0.06 -24.96 -26.17
N LYS A 482 -1.03 -24.08 -26.44
CA LYS A 482 -2.10 -24.30 -27.42
C LYS A 482 -2.09 -23.29 -28.57
N PHE A 483 -2.75 -22.14 -28.41
CA PHE A 483 -3.00 -21.16 -29.48
C PHE A 483 -2.60 -19.75 -29.04
N GLY A 484 -2.08 -18.94 -29.97
CA GLY A 484 -1.79 -17.52 -29.73
C GLY A 484 -0.60 -17.33 -28.80
N GLY A 485 0.63 -17.45 -29.30
CA GLY A 485 1.83 -17.30 -28.45
C GLY A 485 1.95 -15.90 -27.84
N GLY A 486 1.63 -14.86 -28.61
CA GLY A 486 1.41 -13.51 -28.08
C GLY A 486 -0.01 -13.37 -27.56
N ILE A 487 -0.99 -13.34 -28.47
CA ILE A 487 -2.39 -13.03 -28.17
C ILE A 487 -3.30 -14.15 -28.63
N TYR A 488 -4.23 -14.53 -27.76
CA TYR A 488 -5.44 -15.25 -28.13
C TYR A 488 -6.65 -14.35 -27.89
N HIS A 489 -7.52 -14.22 -28.89
CA HIS A 489 -8.72 -13.41 -28.81
C HIS A 489 -9.95 -14.18 -29.29
N GLN A 490 -11.02 -14.20 -28.48
CA GLN A 490 -12.32 -14.75 -28.88
C GLN A 490 -13.46 -13.82 -28.50
N GLY A 491 -14.27 -13.42 -29.48
CA GLY A 491 -15.39 -12.50 -29.31
C GLY A 491 -14.98 -11.08 -28.87
N GLY A 492 -15.83 -10.08 -29.10
CA GLY A 492 -15.49 -8.68 -28.86
C GLY A 492 -14.68 -8.06 -30.00
N SER A 493 -13.79 -7.11 -29.71
CA SER A 493 -13.05 -6.35 -30.73
C SER A 493 -11.60 -6.10 -30.34
N GLN A 494 -10.71 -6.06 -31.33
CA GLN A 494 -9.29 -5.78 -31.10
C GLN A 494 -8.72 -4.83 -32.14
N THR A 495 -7.93 -3.85 -31.69
CA THR A 495 -7.22 -2.92 -32.56
C THR A 495 -5.75 -2.90 -32.17
N LEU A 496 -4.87 -3.03 -33.17
CA LEU A 496 -3.43 -2.97 -33.00
C LEU A 496 -2.87 -1.89 -33.92
N THR A 497 -2.24 -0.89 -33.32
CA THR A 497 -1.63 0.24 -34.03
C THR A 497 -0.17 0.36 -33.61
N ASN A 498 0.76 0.26 -34.55
CA ASN A 498 2.20 0.33 -34.28
C ASN A 498 2.61 -0.70 -33.20
N VAL A 499 2.45 -1.98 -33.52
CA VAL A 499 2.74 -3.09 -32.61
C VAL A 499 3.80 -4.00 -33.22
N THR A 500 4.73 -4.48 -32.40
CA THR A 500 5.76 -5.43 -32.82
C THR A 500 5.56 -6.78 -32.12
N PHE A 501 5.45 -7.85 -32.89
CA PHE A 501 5.51 -9.23 -32.41
C PHE A 501 6.80 -9.86 -32.92
N ASP A 502 7.62 -10.37 -32.00
CA ASP A 502 8.85 -11.08 -32.33
C ASP A 502 8.98 -12.34 -31.48
N ASN A 503 9.38 -13.45 -32.10
CA ASN A 503 9.78 -14.67 -31.40
C ASN A 503 8.69 -15.27 -30.48
N ASN A 504 7.41 -15.01 -30.77
CA ASN A 504 6.29 -15.58 -30.01
C ASN A 504 5.97 -16.98 -30.53
N ALA A 505 5.57 -17.91 -29.65
CA ALA A 505 5.39 -19.30 -30.05
C ALA A 505 4.09 -19.92 -29.51
N ALA A 506 3.43 -20.73 -30.35
CA ALA A 506 2.31 -21.58 -29.97
C ALA A 506 2.53 -23.01 -30.49
N THR A 507 2.22 -24.04 -29.70
CA THR A 507 2.40 -25.42 -30.16
C THR A 507 1.49 -25.78 -31.33
N PHE A 508 0.30 -25.18 -31.42
CA PHE A 508 -0.64 -25.44 -32.49
C PHE A 508 -0.66 -24.28 -33.49
N ILE A 509 -1.49 -23.27 -33.28
CA ILE A 509 -1.77 -22.27 -34.30
C ILE A 509 -1.60 -20.84 -33.75
N GLY A 510 -1.14 -19.93 -34.61
CA GLY A 510 -1.01 -18.51 -34.31
C GLY A 510 0.18 -18.28 -33.40
N GLY A 511 1.39 -18.38 -33.94
CA GLY A 511 2.63 -18.20 -33.18
C GLY A 511 2.64 -16.85 -32.47
N ALA A 512 2.20 -15.80 -33.16
CA ALA A 512 1.96 -14.49 -32.57
C ALA A 512 0.50 -14.33 -32.17
N ILE A 513 -0.44 -14.50 -33.11
CA ILE A 513 -1.83 -14.06 -32.94
C ILE A 513 -2.80 -15.17 -33.33
N TYR A 514 -3.75 -15.48 -32.45
CA TYR A 514 -4.86 -16.38 -32.76
C TYR A 514 -6.21 -15.70 -32.48
N LEU A 515 -7.09 -15.66 -33.48
CA LEU A 515 -8.35 -14.91 -33.40
C LEU A 515 -9.55 -15.79 -33.78
N LEU A 516 -10.64 -15.68 -33.02
CA LEU A 516 -11.94 -16.30 -33.32
C LEU A 516 -13.02 -15.23 -33.50
N GLY A 517 -13.41 -14.97 -34.74
CA GLY A 517 -14.48 -14.04 -35.13
C GLY A 517 -14.01 -12.92 -36.07
N ASP A 518 -14.95 -12.11 -36.56
CA ASP A 518 -14.69 -10.92 -37.39
C ASP A 518 -14.48 -9.68 -36.49
N GLY A 519 -13.51 -8.82 -36.78
CA GLY A 519 -13.34 -7.53 -36.07
C GLY A 519 -11.98 -7.26 -35.43
N VAL A 520 -10.89 -7.73 -36.04
CA VAL A 520 -9.51 -7.34 -35.66
C VAL A 520 -8.88 -6.55 -36.79
N GLU A 521 -8.37 -5.36 -36.45
CA GLU A 521 -7.68 -4.46 -37.38
C GLU A 521 -6.21 -4.35 -36.98
N LEU A 522 -5.33 -4.53 -37.98
CA LEU A 522 -3.88 -4.39 -37.87
C LEU A 522 -3.45 -3.17 -38.69
N ASP A 523 -2.92 -2.16 -38.03
CA ASP A 523 -2.37 -0.98 -38.69
C ASP A 523 -0.94 -0.75 -38.21
N ASN A 524 0.00 -0.68 -39.15
CA ASN A 524 1.42 -0.54 -38.86
C ASN A 524 1.94 -1.65 -37.92
N VAL A 525 1.48 -2.89 -38.07
CA VAL A 525 1.90 -4.03 -37.24
C VAL A 525 3.05 -4.79 -37.92
N LEU A 526 4.09 -5.08 -37.13
CA LEU A 526 5.21 -5.93 -37.51
C LEU A 526 5.05 -7.29 -36.81
N VAL A 527 5.04 -8.39 -37.57
CA VAL A 527 5.08 -9.75 -37.03
C VAL A 527 6.25 -10.52 -37.62
N ALA A 528 7.13 -11.01 -36.75
CA ALA A 528 8.36 -11.69 -37.13
C ALA A 528 8.68 -12.89 -36.23
N ASN A 529 9.43 -13.83 -36.78
CA ASN A 529 10.05 -14.98 -36.13
C ASN A 529 9.10 -15.80 -35.24
N SER A 530 7.78 -15.72 -35.46
CA SER A 530 6.82 -16.35 -34.58
C SER A 530 6.53 -17.78 -35.04
N GLN A 531 6.47 -18.71 -34.10
CA GLN A 531 6.48 -20.15 -34.39
C GLN A 531 5.14 -20.79 -34.05
N ALA A 532 4.56 -21.50 -35.01
CA ALA A 532 3.38 -22.33 -34.81
C ALA A 532 3.60 -23.75 -35.33
N GLY A 533 2.95 -24.74 -34.73
CA GLY A 533 2.90 -26.09 -35.29
C GLY A 533 2.13 -26.17 -36.61
N VAL A 534 1.17 -25.27 -36.83
CA VAL A 534 0.27 -25.17 -37.99
C VAL A 534 -0.10 -23.68 -38.23
N ASP A 535 -0.23 -23.26 -39.50
CA ASP A 535 -0.71 -21.92 -39.94
C ASP A 535 0.09 -20.67 -39.50
N GLY A 536 1.40 -20.80 -39.26
CA GLY A 536 2.32 -19.65 -39.22
C GLY A 536 2.04 -18.61 -38.11
N ASN A 537 2.32 -17.34 -38.41
CA ASN A 537 2.27 -16.24 -37.44
C ASN A 537 0.87 -15.91 -36.92
N CYS A 538 -0.14 -15.86 -37.80
CA CYS A 538 -1.53 -15.64 -37.41
C CYS A 538 -2.55 -16.59 -38.04
N ASN A 539 -3.61 -16.88 -37.28
CA ASN A 539 -4.82 -17.56 -37.78
C ASN A 539 -6.04 -16.67 -37.61
N ALA A 540 -6.41 -15.96 -38.69
CA ALA A 540 -7.74 -15.44 -39.02
C ALA A 540 -7.68 -14.56 -40.28
N ALA A 541 -8.85 -14.27 -40.86
CA ALA A 541 -9.02 -13.18 -41.81
C ALA A 541 -9.04 -11.85 -41.03
N VAL A 542 -7.89 -11.20 -40.99
CA VAL A 542 -7.77 -9.84 -40.48
C VAL A 542 -8.76 -8.92 -41.24
N GLY A 543 -9.35 -7.94 -40.54
CA GLY A 543 -10.38 -7.07 -41.10
C GLY A 543 -9.88 -6.29 -42.31
N SER A 544 -10.76 -6.05 -43.29
CA SER A 544 -10.41 -5.38 -44.55
C SER A 544 -9.93 -3.93 -44.41
N GLY A 545 -10.01 -3.35 -43.21
CA GLY A 545 -9.45 -2.04 -42.90
C GLY A 545 -7.94 -2.06 -42.61
N SER A 546 -7.34 -3.24 -42.47
CA SER A 546 -5.95 -3.40 -42.01
C SER A 546 -4.94 -3.05 -43.10
N ALA A 547 -4.03 -2.14 -42.77
CA ALA A 547 -3.12 -1.56 -43.76
C ALA A 547 -1.68 -1.43 -43.22
N HIS A 548 -0.72 -1.35 -44.16
CA HIS A 548 0.68 -1.04 -43.88
C HIS A 548 1.33 -1.97 -42.83
N ASN A 549 1.07 -3.28 -42.92
CA ASN A 549 1.66 -4.29 -42.03
C ASN A 549 2.90 -4.95 -42.65
N LEU A 550 3.82 -5.43 -41.81
CA LEU A 550 5.00 -6.20 -42.21
C LEU A 550 4.95 -7.57 -41.54
N ILE A 551 4.77 -8.63 -42.31
CA ILE A 551 4.60 -10.01 -41.81
C ILE A 551 5.55 -10.92 -42.58
N ASP A 552 6.42 -11.65 -41.86
CA ASP A 552 7.51 -12.44 -42.46
C ASP A 552 7.06 -13.78 -43.10
N ASP A 553 5.77 -14.09 -43.05
CA ASP A 553 5.14 -15.24 -43.71
C ASP A 553 3.84 -14.84 -44.44
N ASP A 554 3.20 -15.83 -45.09
CA ASP A 554 1.98 -15.63 -45.87
C ASP A 554 0.70 -15.83 -45.03
N SER A 555 0.78 -15.68 -43.69
CA SER A 555 -0.35 -15.89 -42.79
C SER A 555 -1.19 -14.62 -42.58
N CYS A 556 -2.11 -14.62 -41.61
CA CYS A 556 -2.95 -13.47 -41.24
C CYS A 556 -3.98 -13.00 -42.30
N GLY A 557 -4.05 -13.64 -43.48
CA GLY A 557 -5.09 -13.39 -44.49
C GLY A 557 -4.97 -12.07 -45.26
N LEU A 558 -3.82 -11.39 -45.15
CA LEU A 558 -3.49 -10.19 -45.91
C LEU A 558 -2.78 -10.53 -47.22
N SER A 559 -2.80 -9.60 -48.18
CA SER A 559 -2.15 -9.77 -49.49
C SER A 559 -0.97 -8.82 -49.64
N ASP A 560 0.15 -9.34 -50.14
CA ASP A 560 1.33 -8.53 -50.41
C ASP A 560 1.03 -7.43 -51.46
N GLY A 561 1.52 -6.21 -51.19
CA GLY A 561 1.36 -5.04 -52.05
C GLY A 561 -0.04 -4.41 -52.06
N VAL A 562 -0.99 -4.95 -51.28
CA VAL A 562 -2.35 -4.40 -51.15
C VAL A 562 -2.42 -3.55 -49.88
N ASP A 563 -2.97 -2.35 -49.97
CA ASP A 563 -3.14 -1.41 -48.85
C ASP A 563 -1.84 -1.15 -48.06
N GLY A 564 -0.71 -1.11 -48.76
CA GLY A 564 0.62 -0.88 -48.16
C GLY A 564 1.22 -2.09 -47.43
N ASN A 565 0.52 -3.23 -47.38
CA ASN A 565 0.98 -4.44 -46.70
C ASN A 565 2.20 -5.07 -47.40
N ARG A 566 3.17 -5.51 -46.60
CA ARG A 566 4.41 -6.19 -47.00
C ARG A 566 4.37 -7.60 -46.41
N ILE A 567 3.93 -8.58 -47.20
CA ILE A 567 3.60 -9.93 -46.72
C ILE A 567 4.54 -10.96 -47.35
N GLY A 568 5.08 -11.85 -46.53
CA GLY A 568 5.87 -12.99 -46.95
C GLY A 568 7.38 -12.84 -46.70
N PRO A 569 8.15 -13.91 -46.98
CA PRO A 569 9.54 -14.04 -46.55
C PRO A 569 10.54 -13.19 -47.37
N GLY A 570 10.06 -12.38 -48.32
CA GLY A 570 10.91 -11.57 -49.21
C GLY A 570 11.41 -10.27 -48.60
N TYR A 571 10.85 -9.84 -47.47
CA TYR A 571 11.19 -8.58 -46.81
C TYR A 571 12.21 -8.77 -45.71
N THR A 572 13.15 -7.82 -45.59
CA THR A 572 14.10 -7.80 -44.47
C THR A 572 13.41 -7.21 -43.25
N ILE A 573 13.14 -8.02 -42.22
CA ILE A 573 12.53 -7.53 -40.98
C ILE A 573 13.44 -6.55 -40.25
N GLY A 574 14.71 -6.91 -40.04
CA GLY A 574 15.72 -6.03 -39.44
C GLY A 574 15.35 -5.53 -38.04
N LEU A 575 15.17 -6.45 -37.09
CA LEU A 575 14.98 -6.12 -35.67
C LEU A 575 16.24 -6.44 -34.85
N ALA A 576 16.56 -5.57 -33.90
CA ALA A 576 17.52 -5.85 -32.83
C ALA A 576 16.90 -6.72 -31.72
N GLU A 577 17.76 -7.20 -30.81
CA GLU A 577 17.30 -7.87 -29.58
C GLU A 577 16.48 -6.92 -28.69
N LEU A 578 15.58 -7.49 -27.87
CA LEU A 578 14.82 -6.74 -26.88
C LEU A 578 15.78 -6.16 -25.83
N ALA A 579 15.85 -4.83 -25.75
CA ALA A 579 16.78 -4.14 -24.87
C ALA A 579 16.15 -2.84 -24.32
N ASP A 580 16.83 -2.24 -23.35
CA ASP A 580 16.55 -0.86 -22.97
C ASP A 580 17.12 0.08 -24.03
N ASN A 581 16.23 0.63 -24.87
CA ASN A 581 16.58 1.57 -25.93
C ASN A 581 16.05 2.98 -25.63
N GLY A 582 15.81 3.30 -24.35
CA GLY A 582 15.14 4.52 -23.89
C GLY A 582 13.62 4.34 -23.74
N GLY A 583 12.97 5.29 -23.05
CA GLY A 583 11.60 5.14 -22.57
C GLY A 583 11.53 4.32 -21.28
N PHE A 584 10.32 3.96 -20.84
CA PHE A 584 10.12 3.16 -19.62
C PHE A 584 10.16 1.64 -19.87
N THR A 585 9.59 1.19 -21.00
CA THR A 585 9.53 -0.25 -21.35
C THR A 585 10.62 -0.62 -22.35
N ARG A 586 11.11 -1.87 -22.28
CA ARG A 586 12.09 -2.40 -23.24
C ARG A 586 11.50 -2.52 -24.64
N THR A 587 12.29 -2.27 -25.66
CA THR A 587 11.85 -2.26 -27.07
C THR A 587 12.83 -2.99 -27.98
N GLN A 588 12.47 -3.20 -29.24
CA GLN A 588 13.37 -3.74 -30.27
C GLN A 588 13.62 -2.69 -31.34
N ALA A 589 14.85 -2.19 -31.44
CA ALA A 589 15.22 -1.18 -32.43
C ALA A 589 15.15 -1.75 -33.86
N LEU A 590 14.71 -0.92 -34.82
CA LEU A 590 14.83 -1.22 -36.24
C LEU A 590 16.29 -1.08 -36.68
N LEU A 591 16.77 -2.05 -37.46
CA LEU A 591 18.11 -2.07 -38.03
C LEU A 591 18.11 -1.45 -39.44
N PRO A 592 19.25 -0.90 -39.90
CA PRO A 592 19.37 -0.38 -41.25
C PRO A 592 18.91 -1.39 -42.31
N ALA A 593 18.19 -0.91 -43.32
CA ALA A 593 17.56 -1.70 -44.39
C ALA A 593 16.37 -2.57 -43.96
N SER A 594 15.84 -2.39 -42.75
CA SER A 594 14.53 -2.93 -42.39
C SER A 594 13.46 -2.44 -43.36
N ALA A 595 12.60 -3.35 -43.78
CA ALA A 595 11.40 -3.07 -44.55
C ALA A 595 10.28 -2.45 -43.69
N ALA A 596 10.51 -2.16 -42.42
CA ALA A 596 9.57 -1.39 -41.60
C ALA A 596 9.82 0.12 -41.68
N ILE A 597 11.01 0.53 -42.13
CA ILE A 597 11.42 1.94 -42.18
C ILE A 597 10.67 2.68 -43.29
N ASP A 598 10.11 3.85 -42.97
CA ASP A 598 9.33 4.74 -43.82
C ASP A 598 8.20 4.01 -44.56
N ALA A 599 7.54 3.08 -43.87
CA ALA A 599 6.64 2.10 -44.47
C ALA A 599 5.21 2.13 -43.91
N GLY A 600 5.00 2.82 -42.79
CA GLY A 600 3.73 2.93 -42.12
C GLY A 600 2.80 3.95 -42.76
N ASP A 601 1.55 3.94 -42.31
CA ASP A 601 0.54 4.93 -42.64
C ASP A 601 0.55 6.08 -41.64
N ASP A 602 0.94 7.25 -42.10
CA ASP A 602 0.98 8.49 -41.30
C ASP A 602 -0.40 8.87 -40.73
N ALA A 603 -1.51 8.45 -41.37
CA ALA A 603 -2.86 8.79 -40.92
C ALA A 603 -3.28 8.01 -39.67
N SER A 604 -2.75 6.80 -39.47
CA SER A 604 -3.00 5.94 -38.31
C SER A 604 -1.90 6.04 -37.25
N CYS A 605 -0.77 6.64 -37.57
CA CYS A 605 0.37 6.72 -36.66
C CYS A 605 0.14 7.61 -35.42
N PRO A 606 0.47 7.11 -34.21
CA PRO A 606 0.53 7.93 -33.01
C PRO A 606 1.61 9.03 -33.11
N ALA A 607 1.45 10.11 -32.35
CA ALA A 607 2.38 11.23 -32.36
C ALA A 607 3.81 10.89 -31.89
N VAL A 608 3.95 9.83 -31.09
CA VAL A 608 5.23 9.33 -30.58
C VAL A 608 5.28 7.80 -30.67
N ASP A 609 6.47 7.22 -30.66
CA ASP A 609 6.71 5.78 -30.58
C ASP A 609 6.70 5.27 -29.12
N GLN A 610 6.96 3.97 -28.92
CA GLN A 610 6.98 3.35 -27.58
C GLN A 610 7.97 3.98 -26.60
N ARG A 611 9.01 4.65 -27.10
CA ARG A 611 10.05 5.29 -26.28
C ARG A 611 9.73 6.77 -26.00
N GLY A 612 8.66 7.29 -26.61
CA GLY A 612 8.30 8.70 -26.58
C GLY A 612 8.99 9.55 -27.66
N LEU A 613 9.65 8.95 -28.66
CA LEU A 613 10.23 9.68 -29.79
C LEU A 613 9.15 10.08 -30.78
N ALA A 614 9.20 11.32 -31.27
CA ALA A 614 8.20 11.84 -32.21
C ALA A 614 8.18 11.05 -33.52
N ARG A 615 6.99 10.88 -34.12
CA ARG A 615 6.82 10.31 -35.45
C ARG A 615 6.30 11.36 -36.46
N PRO A 616 6.67 11.27 -37.75
CA PRO A 616 7.77 10.46 -38.30
C PRO A 616 9.14 11.11 -38.06
N GLN A 617 10.21 10.32 -38.05
CA GLN A 617 11.60 10.81 -38.11
C GLN A 617 12.14 10.81 -39.54
N GLY A 618 11.53 10.02 -40.44
CA GLY A 618 11.83 9.98 -41.85
C GLY A 618 10.75 10.61 -42.72
N ALA A 619 10.52 10.03 -43.90
CA ALA A 619 9.50 10.46 -44.85
C ALA A 619 8.09 10.06 -44.40
N HIS A 620 7.97 8.89 -43.77
CA HIS A 620 6.73 8.34 -43.23
C HIS A 620 7.02 7.71 -41.87
N CYS A 621 6.00 7.43 -41.07
CA CYS A 621 6.23 6.69 -39.83
C CYS A 621 6.60 5.23 -40.13
N ASP A 622 7.23 4.58 -39.15
CA ASP A 622 7.65 3.20 -39.28
C ASP A 622 6.60 2.19 -38.81
N ILE A 623 6.58 1.03 -39.47
CA ILE A 623 5.80 -0.13 -39.05
C ILE A 623 6.38 -0.69 -37.73
N GLY A 624 5.51 -1.02 -36.78
CA GLY A 624 5.89 -1.56 -35.48
C GLY A 624 5.98 -0.48 -34.39
N ALA A 625 6.38 -0.93 -33.20
CA ALA A 625 6.28 -0.13 -31.97
C ALA A 625 7.28 1.03 -31.85
N VAL A 626 8.37 0.99 -32.61
CA VAL A 626 9.45 1.99 -32.56
C VAL A 626 9.61 2.71 -33.89
N GLU A 627 10.14 3.93 -33.82
CA GLU A 627 10.55 4.73 -34.98
C GLU A 627 12.07 4.65 -35.20
N TYR A 628 12.53 4.37 -36.40
CA TYR A 628 13.94 4.35 -36.75
C TYR A 628 14.51 5.77 -36.68
N VAL A 629 15.66 5.88 -36.03
CA VAL A 629 16.46 7.10 -36.01
C VAL A 629 17.83 6.76 -36.57
N ASP A 630 18.21 7.47 -37.65
CA ASP A 630 19.55 7.32 -38.20
C ASP A 630 20.55 7.90 -37.19
N VAL A 631 21.43 7.05 -36.66
CA VAL A 631 22.26 7.31 -35.47
C VAL A 631 23.36 8.36 -35.72
N ILE A 632 23.34 9.05 -36.85
CA ILE A 632 24.36 10.05 -37.23
C ILE A 632 24.30 11.31 -36.34
N PHE A 633 23.23 11.53 -35.56
CA PHE A 633 23.13 12.69 -34.65
C PHE A 633 22.75 12.39 -33.18
N ALA A 634 22.71 11.13 -32.75
CA ALA A 634 22.30 10.78 -31.38
C ALA A 634 23.37 11.07 -30.29
N ASN A 635 24.64 11.29 -30.68
CA ASN A 635 25.72 11.58 -29.73
C ASN A 635 26.11 13.07 -29.81
N GLY A 636 25.23 13.93 -29.31
CA GLY A 636 25.50 15.33 -29.03
C GLY A 636 25.63 15.57 -27.53
N PHE A 637 26.86 15.38 -27.02
CA PHE A 637 27.35 15.67 -25.67
C PHE A 637 27.08 14.60 -24.59
N ASP A 638 28.07 13.69 -24.46
CA ASP A 638 28.59 13.32 -23.15
C ASP A 638 28.83 14.59 -22.33
N ASP A 639 28.09 14.76 -21.23
CA ASP A 639 28.59 15.44 -20.04
C ASP A 639 27.97 14.74 -18.82
N ALA A 640 28.69 13.74 -18.34
CA ALA A 640 28.72 13.32 -16.94
C ALA A 640 29.55 14.36 -16.13
N PRO A 641 29.42 14.48 -14.80
CA PRO A 641 28.87 13.50 -13.86
C PRO A 641 27.58 13.88 -13.15
#